data_AF-A0A0D6DZX6-F1
#
_entry.id   AF-A0A0D6DZX6-F1
#
_cell.length_a   1.000
_cell.length_b   1.000
_cell.length_c   1.000
_cell.angle_alpha   90.00
_cell.angle_beta   90.00
_cell.angle_gamma   90.00
#
_symmetry.space_group_name_H-M   'P 1'
#
loop_
_entity.id
_entity.type
_entity.pdbx_description
1 polymer ?
#
loop_
_entity_poly.entity_id
_entity_poly.type
_entity_poly.pdbx_seq_one_letter_code
_entity_poly.pdbx_strand_id
1 'polypeptide(L)'
;MSIFEANELETGERFFIDNRLNPSDLIFVVYSLGDRLKKISLTQTSPSVKYLGSLFGVVNNKLHIDGWSTELGCQEIKGMRFLILSRHNARTYFFIFNTSKKLVISSDEFAGIKSPGKTRLILDQDRLIVDIKEADVYYNDQKIVGNHAFSILEGASFLTPHYLLEKRPSQWKITVFSDDFTFEPNHVLLQKRKSEFPKDFPDYRRSPRLNLEVPTDKFKLQGSSKHQEKKGNSLLKMILPPLMMIGITGVTTLLSGRDALMMLGMGGASLLTTTFTVSQFFTEKKANKLSAIEEKENDLAYLVSAVGEITRPYKREKEVLDFQLPSPEKLTEMTAAYHSRIYERQVHNKDFLTVSLGRCDTPSSLTVETDVNDKDLSHEAKHLKTLAKQFSTQRQVPTAISLLDQTLGLVGAHDVLETSLENLLFQTAFFHSYRDVNFISLLSRKAYQETWQNWRLLPHFKLQELNMRGLIYNEKLRDIVLNAFYQRLIKRKQMVKEAGREKVQFSPHYILTIVDDALLSGHGINELLAEDMSELGVTVIWCKEDANQLPETVVSLVAIPSTTNGQLISDHTVYLAKPFVPYPALPDLAVSLIKLANLNHLEVEKNAVPESLSLLEQYEVKRIEELDIARRWSQAQPNKSIKSLIGWRGKSDYVYWDLHERGHGPHALVGGTTGSGKSEFLTTYLIG
;
A
#
# COMPACT_ATOMS: atom_id res chain seq x y z
N MET A 1 30.17 -10.81 8.48
CA MET A 1 30.48 -10.96 7.04
C MET A 1 31.71 -11.80 6.94
N SER A 2 31.55 -13.05 6.53
CA SER A 2 32.69 -13.96 6.40
C SER A 2 33.45 -13.65 5.09
N ILE A 3 34.76 -13.87 5.08
CA ILE A 3 35.66 -13.66 3.94
C ILE A 3 35.22 -14.48 2.70
N PHE A 4 34.37 -15.49 2.89
CA PHE A 4 33.79 -16.30 1.81
C PHE A 4 32.58 -15.63 1.12
N GLU A 5 31.89 -14.68 1.74
CA GLU A 5 30.77 -13.94 1.11
C GLU A 5 31.23 -12.82 0.15
N ALA A 6 32.52 -12.49 0.15
CA ALA A 6 33.08 -11.43 -0.70
C ALA A 6 33.34 -11.90 -2.16
N ASN A 7 33.51 -13.21 -2.38
CA ASN A 7 33.83 -13.77 -3.69
C ASN A 7 32.60 -14.22 -4.51
N GLU A 8 31.40 -14.24 -3.91
CA GLU A 8 30.11 -14.49 -4.60
C GLU A 8 29.38 -13.19 -4.99
N LEU A 9 30.11 -12.13 -5.35
CA LEU A 9 29.57 -11.08 -6.22
C LEU A 9 29.57 -11.62 -7.66
N GLU A 10 28.71 -12.63 -7.87
CA GLU A 10 28.61 -13.43 -9.08
C GLU A 10 28.50 -12.55 -10.33
N THR A 11 29.29 -12.92 -11.33
CA THR A 11 29.49 -12.27 -12.63
C THR A 11 28.22 -11.95 -13.41
N GLY A 12 27.06 -12.51 -13.03
CA GLY A 12 25.75 -12.26 -13.66
C GLY A 12 25.12 -10.90 -13.35
N GLU A 13 25.38 -10.29 -12.18
CA GLU A 13 24.76 -8.99 -11.84
C GLU A 13 25.45 -7.77 -12.49
N ARG A 14 26.65 -7.96 -13.06
CA ARG A 14 27.45 -6.85 -13.59
C ARG A 14 26.95 -6.34 -14.93
N PHE A 15 26.20 -7.12 -15.71
CA PHE A 15 25.61 -6.66 -16.98
C PHE A 15 24.11 -6.43 -16.83
N PHE A 16 23.73 -5.38 -16.09
CA PHE A 16 22.35 -5.02 -15.82
C PHE A 16 22.03 -3.63 -16.37
N ILE A 17 21.79 -3.54 -17.68
CA ILE A 17 21.54 -2.26 -18.38
C ILE A 17 20.05 -2.05 -18.66
N ASP A 18 19.30 -3.10 -18.98
CA ASP A 18 17.86 -3.04 -19.20
C ASP A 18 17.08 -3.57 -18.00
N ASN A 19 16.53 -2.64 -17.23
CA ASN A 19 15.83 -2.96 -15.98
C ASN A 19 14.50 -3.69 -16.20
N ARG A 20 14.04 -3.77 -17.45
CA ARG A 20 12.82 -4.50 -17.87
C ARG A 20 13.08 -5.98 -18.13
N LEU A 21 14.34 -6.38 -18.26
CA LEU A 21 14.74 -7.72 -18.67
C LEU A 21 15.54 -8.41 -17.57
N ASN A 22 15.51 -9.74 -17.56
CA ASN A 22 16.40 -10.51 -16.70
C ASN A 22 17.84 -10.35 -17.20
N PRO A 23 18.79 -9.88 -16.37
CA PRO A 23 20.19 -9.71 -16.80
C PRO A 23 20.84 -10.99 -17.35
N SER A 24 20.42 -12.18 -16.92
CA SER A 24 20.95 -13.45 -17.43
C SER A 24 20.52 -13.75 -18.88
N ASP A 25 19.35 -13.26 -19.29
CA ASP A 25 18.81 -13.44 -20.64
C ASP A 25 19.40 -12.41 -21.63
N LEU A 26 19.98 -11.31 -21.14
CA LEU A 26 20.50 -10.24 -21.97
C LEU A 26 21.85 -10.62 -22.63
N ILE A 27 21.91 -10.50 -23.96
CA ILE A 27 23.13 -10.75 -24.75
C ILE A 27 23.80 -9.42 -25.10
N PHE A 28 23.07 -8.55 -25.78
CA PHE A 28 23.55 -7.23 -26.23
C PHE A 28 22.52 -6.14 -25.92
N VAL A 29 23.04 -4.94 -25.64
CA VAL A 29 22.27 -3.69 -25.67
C VAL A 29 22.92 -2.76 -26.69
N VAL A 30 22.14 -2.31 -27.66
CA VAL A 30 22.59 -1.40 -28.70
C VAL A 30 21.85 -0.08 -28.54
N TYR A 31 22.62 1.00 -28.40
CA TYR A 31 22.11 2.36 -28.41
C TYR A 31 22.38 2.99 -29.77
N SER A 32 21.34 3.40 -30.49
CA SER A 32 21.47 4.23 -31.68
C SER A 32 21.69 5.68 -31.27
N LEU A 33 22.83 6.25 -31.65
CA LEU A 33 23.29 7.59 -31.27
C LEU A 33 22.86 8.63 -32.33
N GLY A 34 21.57 8.99 -32.35
CA GLY A 34 21.01 10.04 -33.21
C GLY A 34 20.62 11.30 -32.42
N ASP A 35 19.66 12.10 -32.90
CA ASP A 35 19.12 13.24 -32.13
C ASP A 35 18.36 12.78 -30.87
N ARG A 36 17.73 11.61 -30.97
CA ARG A 36 17.15 10.88 -29.85
C ARG A 36 17.84 9.54 -29.70
N LEU A 37 18.23 9.25 -28.48
CA LEU A 37 18.75 7.96 -28.08
C LEU A 37 17.66 6.90 -28.26
N LYS A 38 18.01 5.78 -28.89
CA LYS A 38 17.11 4.63 -29.01
C LYS A 38 17.82 3.38 -28.55
N LYS A 39 17.18 2.64 -27.65
CA LYS A 39 17.71 1.42 -27.06
C LYS A 39 17.09 0.19 -27.71
N ILE A 40 17.95 -0.75 -28.09
CA ILE A 40 17.60 -2.05 -28.66
C ILE A 40 18.26 -3.11 -27.77
N SER A 41 17.48 -4.08 -27.28
CA SER A 41 17.97 -5.14 -26.40
C SER A 41 17.78 -6.49 -27.11
N LEU A 42 18.84 -7.30 -27.16
CA LEU A 42 18.84 -8.65 -27.73
C LEU A 42 19.02 -9.66 -26.61
N THR A 43 18.14 -10.65 -26.54
CA THR A 43 18.10 -11.66 -25.48
C THR A 43 18.32 -13.07 -26.04
N GLN A 44 18.48 -14.09 -25.17
CA GLN A 44 18.54 -15.48 -25.63
C GLN A 44 17.22 -15.92 -26.24
N THR A 45 16.11 -15.44 -25.66
CA THR A 45 14.74 -15.66 -26.15
C THR A 45 14.41 -14.90 -27.43
N SER A 46 15.08 -13.78 -27.70
CA SER A 46 14.88 -12.95 -28.89
C SER A 46 16.23 -12.45 -29.42
N PRO A 47 17.00 -13.32 -30.11
CA PRO A 47 18.36 -13.03 -30.55
C PRO A 47 18.41 -12.15 -31.82
N SER A 48 17.26 -11.82 -32.40
CA SER A 48 17.17 -10.92 -33.55
C SER A 48 15.97 -9.99 -33.45
N VAL A 49 16.16 -8.72 -33.82
CA VAL A 49 15.12 -7.69 -33.82
C VAL A 49 15.27 -6.85 -35.08
N LYS A 50 14.15 -6.62 -35.78
CA LYS A 50 14.10 -5.64 -36.87
C LYS A 50 13.65 -4.30 -36.32
N TYR A 51 14.45 -3.26 -36.51
CA TYR A 51 14.17 -1.93 -35.98
C TYR A 51 14.60 -0.84 -36.97
N LEU A 52 13.69 0.10 -37.25
CA LEU A 52 13.88 1.19 -38.23
C LEU A 52 14.39 0.75 -39.61
N GLY A 53 13.96 -0.42 -40.07
CA GLY A 53 14.36 -0.97 -41.36
C GLY A 53 15.68 -1.76 -41.32
N SER A 54 16.48 -1.65 -40.25
CA SER A 54 17.68 -2.46 -40.06
C SER A 54 17.40 -3.74 -39.26
N LEU A 55 18.11 -4.81 -39.59
CA LEU A 55 18.05 -6.10 -38.90
C LEU A 55 19.25 -6.24 -37.96
N PHE A 56 18.96 -6.37 -36.66
CA PHE A 56 19.93 -6.68 -35.63
C PHE A 56 19.81 -8.17 -35.33
N GLY A 57 20.91 -8.91 -35.38
CA GLY A 57 20.91 -10.35 -35.15
C GLY A 57 22.18 -10.84 -34.49
N VAL A 58 22.07 -11.80 -33.59
CA VAL A 58 23.21 -12.48 -32.98
C VAL A 58 23.52 -13.75 -33.77
N VAL A 59 24.74 -13.83 -34.32
CA VAL A 59 25.25 -15.02 -35.02
C VAL A 59 26.63 -15.34 -34.45
N ASN A 60 26.86 -16.58 -34.03
CA ASN A 60 28.13 -17.03 -33.42
C ASN A 60 28.62 -16.12 -32.27
N ASN A 61 27.71 -15.72 -31.38
CA ASN A 61 27.97 -14.78 -30.27
C ASN A 61 28.48 -13.39 -30.68
N LYS A 62 28.35 -13.01 -31.96
CA LYS A 62 28.64 -11.66 -32.45
C LYS A 62 27.36 -10.99 -32.89
N LEU A 63 27.29 -9.68 -32.67
CA LEU A 63 26.22 -8.86 -33.19
C LEU A 63 26.48 -8.59 -34.68
N HIS A 64 25.42 -8.75 -35.48
CA HIS A 64 25.36 -8.35 -36.87
C HIS A 64 24.27 -7.30 -37.05
N ILE A 65 24.59 -6.23 -37.78
CA ILE A 65 23.64 -5.17 -38.16
C ILE A 65 23.57 -5.15 -39.69
N ASP A 66 22.41 -5.47 -40.26
CA ASP A 66 22.20 -5.62 -41.70
C ASP A 66 23.22 -6.56 -42.39
N GLY A 67 23.62 -7.63 -41.69
CA GLY A 67 24.60 -8.61 -42.16
C GLY A 67 26.06 -8.27 -41.82
N TRP A 68 26.37 -7.04 -41.41
CA TRP A 68 27.73 -6.62 -41.05
C TRP A 68 28.06 -7.01 -39.61
N SER A 69 29.13 -7.77 -39.41
CA SER A 69 29.64 -8.09 -38.06
C SER A 69 30.15 -6.82 -37.38
N THR A 70 29.82 -6.65 -36.10
CA THR A 70 30.18 -5.46 -35.34
C THR A 70 31.07 -5.80 -34.14
N GLU A 71 31.94 -4.87 -33.76
CA GLU A 71 32.68 -4.94 -32.50
C GLU A 71 31.91 -4.24 -31.36
N LEU A 72 32.41 -4.41 -30.14
CA LEU A 72 31.87 -3.76 -28.95
C LEU A 72 32.27 -2.27 -28.90
N GLY A 73 31.49 -1.46 -28.17
CA GLY A 73 31.73 -0.03 -28.01
C GLY A 73 31.09 0.83 -29.11
N CYS A 74 31.64 2.03 -29.34
CA CYS A 74 31.13 2.96 -30.33
C CYS A 74 31.55 2.53 -31.75
N GLN A 75 30.58 2.22 -32.60
CA GLN A 75 30.77 1.80 -33.99
C GLN A 75 30.00 2.70 -34.94
N GLU A 76 30.53 2.94 -36.13
CA GLU A 76 29.82 3.65 -37.20
C GLU A 76 29.52 2.69 -38.35
N ILE A 77 28.24 2.51 -38.66
CA ILE A 77 27.77 1.54 -39.64
C ILE A 77 26.79 2.27 -40.57
N LYS A 78 27.11 2.32 -41.87
CA LYS A 78 26.31 3.00 -42.90
C LYS A 78 25.96 4.45 -42.54
N GLY A 79 26.90 5.19 -41.93
CA GLY A 79 26.72 6.58 -41.51
C GLY A 79 25.87 6.79 -40.25
N MET A 80 25.49 5.70 -39.57
CA MET A 80 24.83 5.76 -38.26
C MET A 80 25.78 5.31 -37.17
N ARG A 81 25.79 6.01 -36.04
CA ARG A 81 26.63 5.66 -34.89
C ARG A 81 25.84 4.85 -33.87
N PHE A 82 26.46 3.77 -33.39
CA PHE A 82 25.89 2.86 -32.41
C PHE A 82 26.84 2.68 -31.24
N LEU A 83 26.32 2.62 -30.03
CA LEU A 83 27.04 2.14 -28.85
C LEU A 83 26.58 0.71 -28.55
N ILE A 84 27.48 -0.25 -28.72
CA ILE A 84 27.21 -1.69 -28.60
C ILE A 84 27.79 -2.20 -27.28
N LEU A 85 26.92 -2.67 -26.40
CA LEU A 85 27.26 -3.12 -25.06
C LEU A 85 26.93 -4.60 -24.89
N SER A 86 27.81 -5.30 -24.19
CA SER A 86 27.67 -6.70 -23.79
C SER A 86 28.26 -6.89 -22.39
N ARG A 87 28.08 -8.08 -21.82
CA ARG A 87 28.71 -8.48 -20.55
C ARG A 87 30.24 -8.38 -20.54
N HIS A 88 30.88 -8.29 -21.71
CA HIS A 88 32.34 -8.23 -21.84
C HIS A 88 32.90 -6.82 -21.72
N ASN A 89 32.14 -5.78 -22.09
CA ASN A 89 32.61 -4.39 -22.10
C ASN A 89 31.76 -3.45 -21.25
N ALA A 90 30.80 -3.95 -20.47
CA ALA A 90 29.99 -3.13 -19.60
C ALA A 90 29.83 -3.74 -18.21
N ARG A 91 30.01 -2.92 -17.18
CA ARG A 91 29.87 -3.30 -15.77
C ARG A 91 28.99 -2.31 -15.03
N THR A 92 28.04 -2.82 -14.26
CA THR A 92 27.02 -2.06 -13.54
C THR A 92 27.37 -2.03 -12.07
N TYR A 93 27.36 -0.83 -11.49
CA TYR A 93 27.59 -0.58 -10.08
C TYR A 93 26.41 0.21 -9.51
N PHE A 94 26.07 -0.10 -8.27
CA PHE A 94 25.08 0.64 -7.50
C PHE A 94 25.77 1.36 -6.36
N PHE A 95 25.37 2.59 -6.09
CA PHE A 95 25.99 3.38 -5.04
C PHE A 95 25.05 4.39 -4.41
N ILE A 96 25.43 4.85 -3.22
CA ILE A 96 24.89 6.05 -2.59
C ILE A 96 26.04 7.00 -2.25
N PHE A 97 25.72 8.29 -2.09
CA PHE A 97 26.66 9.30 -1.61
C PHE A 97 25.96 10.22 -0.60
N ASN A 98 26.73 10.97 0.16
CA ASN A 98 26.17 11.94 1.10
C ASN A 98 25.65 13.15 0.31
N THR A 99 24.33 13.29 0.21
CA THR A 99 23.65 14.36 -0.54
C THR A 99 23.90 15.77 -0.01
N SER A 100 24.41 15.91 1.23
CA SER A 100 24.86 17.21 1.76
C SER A 100 26.16 17.70 1.12
N LYS A 101 26.89 16.83 0.41
CA LYS A 101 28.13 17.14 -0.31
C LYS A 101 27.91 16.96 -1.82
N LYS A 102 28.70 17.69 -2.62
CA LYS A 102 28.70 17.53 -4.06
C LYS A 102 29.46 16.26 -4.45
N LEU A 103 28.90 15.48 -5.36
CA LEU A 103 29.60 14.38 -6.00
C LEU A 103 29.99 14.80 -7.42
N VAL A 104 31.29 14.73 -7.73
CA VAL A 104 31.82 15.04 -9.07
C VAL A 104 32.20 13.75 -9.77
N ILE A 105 31.73 13.59 -11.01
CA ILE A 105 32.13 12.54 -11.95
C ILE A 105 32.86 13.24 -13.11
N SER A 106 34.17 13.02 -13.21
CA SER A 106 35.02 13.60 -14.26
C SER A 106 36.38 12.90 -14.31
N SER A 107 37.24 13.33 -15.23
CA SER A 107 38.65 12.92 -15.27
C SER A 107 39.54 13.58 -14.21
N ASP A 108 38.99 14.43 -13.33
CA ASP A 108 39.77 15.19 -12.36
C ASP A 108 40.31 14.31 -11.22
N GLU A 109 41.49 14.64 -10.68
CA GLU A 109 42.13 13.88 -9.60
C GLU A 109 41.29 13.82 -8.32
N PHE A 110 40.49 14.85 -8.05
CA PHE A 110 39.63 14.97 -6.87
C PHE A 110 38.17 14.59 -7.14
N ALA A 111 37.86 13.99 -8.30
CA ALA A 111 36.52 13.49 -8.59
C ALA A 111 36.17 12.33 -7.65
N GLY A 112 34.93 12.30 -7.16
CA GLY A 112 34.44 11.18 -6.34
C GLY A 112 34.24 9.90 -7.15
N ILE A 113 33.98 10.03 -8.46
CA ILE A 113 34.07 8.96 -9.44
C ILE A 113 34.95 9.45 -10.58
N LYS A 114 36.11 8.82 -10.77
CA LYS A 114 37.02 9.13 -11.87
C LYS A 114 36.53 8.42 -13.11
N SER A 115 36.33 9.18 -14.19
CA SER A 115 35.91 8.69 -15.50
C SER A 115 36.87 9.16 -16.58
N PRO A 116 37.12 8.38 -17.65
CA PRO A 116 38.05 8.74 -18.72
C PRO A 116 37.50 9.82 -19.67
N GLY A 117 36.21 10.16 -19.57
CA GLY A 117 35.54 11.14 -20.42
C GLY A 117 35.90 12.59 -20.11
N LYS A 118 35.65 13.48 -21.07
CA LYS A 118 35.88 14.93 -20.92
C LYS A 118 34.69 15.67 -20.33
N THR A 119 33.53 15.00 -20.22
CA THR A 119 32.33 15.55 -19.59
C THR A 119 32.51 15.59 -18.07
N ARG A 120 32.21 16.74 -17.48
CA ARG A 120 32.17 16.91 -16.03
C ARG A 120 30.73 16.96 -15.55
N LEU A 121 30.40 16.07 -14.63
CA LEU A 121 29.07 15.95 -14.03
C LEU A 121 29.16 16.21 -12.54
N ILE A 122 28.32 17.11 -12.03
CA ILE A 122 28.26 17.48 -10.62
C ILE A 122 26.84 17.22 -10.11
N LEU A 123 26.71 16.30 -9.16
CA LEU A 123 25.50 16.04 -8.42
C LEU A 123 25.52 16.87 -7.14
N ASP A 124 24.57 17.78 -6.99
CA ASP A 124 24.45 18.70 -5.86
C ASP A 124 23.00 18.73 -5.39
N GLN A 125 22.71 18.02 -4.29
CA GLN A 125 21.35 17.80 -3.80
C GLN A 125 20.43 17.25 -4.90
N ASP A 126 19.42 18.01 -5.31
CA ASP A 126 18.46 17.65 -6.37
C ASP A 126 18.81 18.24 -7.73
N ARG A 127 20.05 18.73 -7.91
CA ARG A 127 20.52 19.34 -9.16
C ARG A 127 21.65 18.54 -9.78
N LEU A 128 21.53 18.34 -11.08
CA LEU A 128 22.53 17.77 -11.95
C LEU A 128 23.11 18.90 -12.81
N ILE A 129 24.36 19.27 -12.55
CA ILE A 129 25.09 20.27 -13.34
C ILE A 129 26.06 19.52 -14.26
N VAL A 130 26.03 19.83 -15.54
CA VAL A 130 26.81 19.14 -16.56
C VAL A 130 27.56 20.15 -17.41
N ASP A 131 28.87 19.94 -17.56
CA ASP A 131 29.75 20.63 -18.50
C ASP A 131 30.24 19.61 -19.54
N ILE A 132 29.67 19.69 -20.75
CA ILE A 132 29.87 18.71 -21.82
C ILE A 132 30.97 19.18 -22.77
N LYS A 133 32.05 18.40 -22.86
CA LYS A 133 33.20 18.66 -23.73
C LYS A 133 33.48 17.52 -24.72
N GLU A 134 32.51 16.64 -24.91
CA GLU A 134 32.59 15.52 -25.85
C GLU A 134 31.26 15.33 -26.59
N ALA A 135 31.30 14.57 -27.68
CA ALA A 135 30.11 14.27 -28.48
C ALA A 135 29.29 13.13 -27.86
N ASP A 136 28.04 13.00 -28.32
CA ASP A 136 27.15 11.88 -28.02
C ASP A 136 26.80 11.72 -26.53
N VAL A 137 26.51 12.86 -25.89
CA VAL A 137 25.96 12.93 -24.53
C VAL A 137 24.45 13.13 -24.58
N TYR A 138 23.73 12.37 -23.76
CA TYR A 138 22.26 12.36 -23.72
C TYR A 138 21.74 12.49 -22.30
N TYR A 139 20.68 13.27 -22.13
CA TYR A 139 19.88 13.32 -20.91
C TYR A 139 18.43 12.97 -21.25
N ASN A 140 17.88 11.97 -20.56
CA ASN A 140 16.53 11.41 -20.81
C ASN A 140 16.25 11.20 -22.31
N ASP A 141 17.14 10.45 -22.95
CA ASP A 141 17.14 10.13 -24.39
C ASP A 141 17.30 11.30 -25.37
N GLN A 142 17.49 12.54 -24.91
CA GLN A 142 17.72 13.71 -25.77
C GLN A 142 19.20 14.07 -25.82
N LYS A 143 19.73 14.30 -27.03
CA LYS A 143 21.11 14.73 -27.22
C LYS A 143 21.30 16.16 -26.70
N ILE A 144 22.34 16.37 -25.90
CA ILE A 144 22.64 17.67 -25.29
C ILE A 144 24.12 18.06 -25.51
N VAL A 145 24.38 19.37 -25.57
CA VAL A 145 25.71 19.95 -25.81
C VAL A 145 25.91 21.20 -24.96
N GLY A 146 27.15 21.46 -24.53
CA GLY A 146 27.48 22.62 -23.69
C GLY A 146 27.11 22.44 -22.22
N ASN A 147 26.79 23.54 -21.55
CA ASN A 147 26.55 23.58 -20.10
C ASN A 147 25.06 23.56 -19.78
N HIS A 148 24.64 22.66 -18.90
CA HIS A 148 23.25 22.52 -18.49
C HIS A 148 23.12 22.30 -16.98
N ALA A 149 21.96 22.65 -16.44
CA ALA A 149 21.55 22.33 -15.09
C ALA A 149 20.14 21.75 -15.11
N PHE A 150 19.97 20.55 -14.59
CA PHE A 150 18.70 19.83 -14.54
C PHE A 150 18.29 19.53 -13.10
N SER A 151 16.98 19.42 -12.86
CA SER A 151 16.48 18.79 -11.64
C SER A 151 16.58 17.27 -11.76
N ILE A 152 17.09 16.61 -10.71
CA ILE A 152 17.22 15.15 -10.66
C ILE A 152 15.86 14.56 -10.31
N LEU A 153 15.24 13.91 -11.28
CA LEU A 153 14.01 13.13 -11.07
C LEU A 153 14.35 11.64 -11.00
N GLU A 154 13.51 10.86 -10.30
CA GLU A 154 13.64 9.40 -10.34
C GLU A 154 13.44 8.90 -11.78
N GLY A 155 14.28 7.94 -12.18
CA GLY A 155 14.31 7.44 -13.56
C GLY A 155 15.13 8.32 -14.52
N ALA A 156 15.64 9.48 -14.09
CA ALA A 156 16.51 10.28 -14.93
C ALA A 156 17.74 9.48 -15.36
N SER A 157 18.08 9.55 -16.65
CA SER A 157 19.19 8.82 -17.26
C SER A 157 20.12 9.77 -17.99
N PHE A 158 21.42 9.59 -17.80
CA PHE A 158 22.47 10.37 -18.42
C PHE A 158 23.48 9.43 -19.09
N LEU A 159 23.53 9.43 -20.42
CA LEU A 159 24.44 8.60 -21.20
C LEU A 159 25.60 9.45 -21.72
N THR A 160 26.82 8.93 -21.58
CA THR A 160 28.03 9.39 -22.24
C THR A 160 28.64 8.25 -23.07
N PRO A 161 29.66 8.51 -23.90
CA PRO A 161 30.40 7.44 -24.55
C PRO A 161 31.09 6.44 -23.60
N HIS A 162 31.22 6.77 -22.31
CA HIS A 162 31.99 6.01 -21.34
C HIS A 162 31.14 5.36 -20.23
N TYR A 163 29.97 5.92 -19.93
CA TYR A 163 29.09 5.40 -18.90
C TYR A 163 27.63 5.83 -19.10
N LEU A 164 26.72 5.07 -18.51
CA LEU A 164 25.31 5.40 -18.31
C LEU A 164 25.03 5.57 -16.82
N LEU A 165 24.65 6.76 -16.39
CA LEU A 165 24.22 7.07 -15.03
C LEU A 165 22.70 7.16 -14.97
N GLU A 166 22.08 6.50 -14.01
CA GLU A 166 20.64 6.50 -13.78
C GLU A 166 20.32 6.79 -12.31
N LYS A 167 19.37 7.69 -12.04
CA LYS A 167 18.79 7.86 -10.70
C LYS A 167 17.72 6.80 -10.47
N ARG A 168 17.96 5.85 -9.56
CA ARG A 168 16.95 4.88 -9.11
C ARG A 168 16.31 5.35 -7.80
N PRO A 169 15.15 4.80 -7.38
CA PRO A 169 14.43 5.30 -6.20
C PRO A 169 15.31 5.32 -4.94
N SER A 170 16.01 4.21 -4.66
CA SER A 170 16.81 4.07 -3.44
C SER A 170 18.33 4.19 -3.63
N GLN A 171 18.83 4.19 -4.87
CA GLN A 171 20.26 4.11 -5.19
C GLN A 171 20.56 4.86 -6.50
N TRP A 172 21.83 5.21 -6.73
CA TRP A 172 22.32 5.52 -8.07
C TRP A 172 22.81 4.27 -8.75
N LYS A 173 22.57 4.17 -10.05
CA LYS A 173 23.08 3.10 -10.89
C LYS A 173 24.01 3.70 -11.92
N ILE A 174 25.23 3.19 -12.03
CA ILE A 174 26.16 3.56 -13.08
C ILE A 174 26.62 2.32 -13.82
N THR A 175 26.45 2.31 -15.14
CA THR A 175 27.03 1.30 -16.01
C THR A 175 28.23 1.91 -16.70
N VAL A 176 29.42 1.40 -16.43
CA VAL A 176 30.67 1.85 -17.07
C VAL A 176 30.98 0.95 -18.26
N PHE A 177 31.58 1.53 -19.30
CA PHE A 177 31.87 0.84 -20.57
C PHE A 177 33.37 0.57 -20.78
N SER A 178 34.20 0.90 -19.79
CA SER A 178 35.62 0.58 -19.73
C SER A 178 36.03 0.29 -18.29
N ASP A 179 37.22 -0.28 -18.11
CA ASP A 179 37.78 -0.59 -16.79
C ASP A 179 38.50 0.61 -16.14
N ASP A 180 38.59 1.75 -16.84
CA ASP A 180 39.28 2.97 -16.39
C ASP A 180 38.42 3.86 -15.46
N PHE A 181 37.70 3.23 -14.53
CA PHE A 181 36.87 3.93 -13.54
C PHE A 181 37.33 3.64 -12.12
N THR A 182 37.47 4.70 -11.33
CA THR A 182 37.84 4.59 -9.91
C THR A 182 36.77 5.25 -9.05
N PHE A 183 36.29 4.53 -8.05
CA PHE A 183 35.31 5.02 -7.08
C PHE A 183 36.03 5.38 -5.79
N GLU A 184 36.00 6.66 -5.41
CA GLU A 184 36.67 7.12 -4.19
C GLU A 184 35.79 6.80 -2.96
N PRO A 185 36.20 5.90 -2.05
CA PRO A 185 35.35 5.42 -0.95
C PRO A 185 34.89 6.53 0.02
N ASN A 186 35.64 7.63 0.10
CA ASN A 186 35.30 8.79 0.93
C ASN A 186 34.16 9.64 0.36
N HIS A 187 33.84 9.46 -0.92
CA HIS A 187 32.78 10.20 -1.61
C HIS A 187 31.60 9.31 -1.96
N VAL A 188 31.85 8.02 -2.24
CA VAL A 188 30.84 7.08 -2.76
C VAL A 188 30.88 5.77 -1.98
N LEU A 189 29.72 5.30 -1.56
CA LEU A 189 29.54 3.97 -0.97
C LEU A 189 28.88 3.05 -1.98
N LEU A 190 29.65 2.10 -2.51
CA LEU A 190 29.13 1.03 -3.35
C LEU A 190 28.19 0.13 -2.53
N GLN A 191 27.08 -0.28 -3.14
CA GLN A 191 26.06 -1.12 -2.52
C GLN A 191 25.66 -2.27 -3.44
N LYS A 192 25.11 -3.34 -2.85
CA LYS A 192 24.39 -4.36 -3.62
C LYS A 192 23.15 -3.74 -4.27
N ARG A 193 22.77 -4.26 -5.43
CA ARG A 193 21.53 -3.88 -6.11
C ARG A 193 20.34 -4.10 -5.18
N LYS A 194 19.51 -3.08 -5.02
CA LYS A 194 18.16 -3.24 -4.45
C LYS A 194 17.17 -3.55 -5.59
N SER A 195 16.38 -4.61 -5.43
CA SER A 195 15.35 -4.93 -6.42
C SER A 195 14.25 -3.86 -6.40
N GLU A 196 13.95 -3.31 -7.57
CA GLU A 196 12.86 -2.35 -7.77
C GLU A 196 11.51 -3.04 -8.00
N PHE A 197 11.56 -4.27 -8.49
CA PHE A 197 10.41 -5.07 -8.84
C PHE A 197 10.41 -6.40 -8.06
N PRO A 198 9.24 -7.00 -7.83
CA PRO A 198 9.14 -8.39 -7.40
C PRO A 198 9.87 -9.35 -8.36
N LYS A 199 10.27 -10.52 -7.86
CA LYS A 199 11.08 -11.51 -8.61
C LYS A 199 10.47 -11.92 -9.95
N ASP A 200 9.15 -12.08 -10.00
CA ASP A 200 8.42 -12.60 -11.16
C ASP A 200 7.63 -11.51 -11.92
N PHE A 201 7.90 -10.23 -11.65
CA PHE A 201 7.19 -9.11 -12.29
C PHE A 201 7.18 -9.23 -13.84
N PRO A 202 6.05 -8.97 -14.52
CA PRO A 202 4.79 -8.40 -14.01
C PRO A 202 3.88 -9.40 -13.30
N ASP A 203 4.22 -10.69 -13.32
CA ASP A 203 3.42 -11.71 -12.66
C ASP A 203 3.49 -11.56 -11.14
N TYR A 204 2.31 -11.55 -10.53
CA TYR A 204 2.14 -11.32 -9.10
C TYR A 204 1.27 -12.42 -8.51
N ARG A 205 1.77 -13.01 -7.43
CA ARG A 205 1.03 -14.00 -6.62
C ARG A 205 0.75 -13.40 -5.26
N ARG A 206 -0.46 -13.60 -4.77
CA ARG A 206 -0.85 -13.17 -3.41
C ARG A 206 0.09 -13.80 -2.39
N SER A 207 0.59 -12.98 -1.48
CA SER A 207 1.34 -13.50 -0.34
C SER A 207 0.37 -14.01 0.73
N PRO A 208 0.77 -14.99 1.57
CA PRO A 208 0.00 -15.37 2.74
C PRO A 208 -0.27 -14.16 3.63
N ARG A 209 -1.53 -14.02 4.06
CA ARG A 209 -2.01 -12.89 4.84
C ARG A 209 -1.60 -13.01 6.31
N LEU A 210 -1.18 -11.89 6.89
CA LEU A 210 -0.99 -11.74 8.34
C LEU A 210 -2.27 -11.21 8.99
N ASN A 211 -2.80 -11.92 9.97
CA ASN A 211 -3.94 -11.46 10.76
C ASN A 211 -3.45 -11.06 12.16
N LEU A 212 -3.52 -9.75 12.44
CA LEU A 212 -3.25 -9.22 13.77
C LEU A 212 -4.55 -9.05 14.54
N GLU A 213 -4.59 -9.59 15.75
CA GLU A 213 -5.73 -9.44 16.66
C GLU A 213 -5.61 -8.14 17.46
N VAL A 214 -6.74 -7.50 17.69
CA VAL A 214 -6.82 -6.28 18.50
C VAL A 214 -6.71 -6.66 19.99
N PRO A 215 -5.78 -6.06 20.75
CA PRO A 215 -5.66 -6.31 22.19
C PRO A 215 -6.95 -5.96 22.94
N THR A 216 -7.36 -6.78 23.91
CA THR A 216 -8.58 -6.60 24.72
C THR A 216 -8.29 -6.66 26.23
N ASP A 217 -7.05 -6.34 26.61
CA ASP A 217 -6.57 -6.42 27.98
C ASP A 217 -7.38 -5.55 28.94
N LYS A 218 -7.50 -6.02 30.19
CA LYS A 218 -8.21 -5.32 31.27
C LYS A 218 -7.20 -4.84 32.32
N PHE A 219 -7.28 -3.57 32.67
CA PHE A 219 -6.42 -2.93 33.65
C PHE A 219 -7.25 -2.34 34.78
N LYS A 220 -6.73 -2.41 36.01
CA LYS A 220 -7.33 -1.79 37.18
C LYS A 220 -6.34 -0.84 37.84
N LEU A 221 -6.67 0.44 37.82
CA LEU A 221 -5.92 1.49 38.51
C LEU A 221 -6.39 1.59 39.95
N GLN A 222 -5.43 1.46 40.87
CA GLN A 222 -5.69 1.57 42.30
C GLN A 222 -5.47 3.01 42.78
N GLY A 223 -6.42 3.54 43.54
CA GLY A 223 -6.26 4.75 44.33
C GLY A 223 -5.19 4.55 45.40
N SER A 224 -4.45 5.62 45.73
CA SER A 224 -3.46 5.52 46.79
C SER A 224 -4.13 5.05 48.08
N SER A 225 -3.37 4.24 48.83
CA SER A 225 -3.88 3.52 49.98
C SER A 225 -4.58 4.49 50.94
N LYS A 226 -5.77 4.08 51.41
CA LYS A 226 -6.61 4.73 52.42
C LYS A 226 -5.85 5.82 53.17
N HIS A 227 -6.25 7.08 52.96
CA HIS A 227 -5.99 8.17 53.90
C HIS A 227 -6.21 7.57 55.29
N GLN A 228 -5.12 7.28 56.02
CA GLN A 228 -5.24 6.89 57.41
C GLN A 228 -6.05 8.02 58.02
N GLU A 229 -7.26 7.69 58.50
CA GLU A 229 -8.04 8.61 59.31
C GLU A 229 -7.03 9.25 60.25
N LYS A 230 -6.82 10.57 60.08
CA LYS A 230 -5.99 11.33 61.00
C LYS A 230 -6.50 10.93 62.36
N LYS A 231 -5.71 10.15 63.12
CA LYS A 231 -6.06 9.71 64.46
C LYS A 231 -6.21 10.99 65.27
N GLY A 232 -7.42 11.55 65.28
CA GLY A 232 -7.78 12.79 65.97
C GLY A 232 -7.54 12.70 67.48
N ASN A 233 -7.23 11.50 67.96
CA ASN A 233 -6.92 11.21 69.35
C ASN A 233 -5.40 11.13 69.66
N SER A 234 -4.49 11.40 68.72
CA SER A 234 -3.04 11.33 69.01
C SER A 234 -2.58 12.46 69.94
N LEU A 235 -3.01 13.71 69.67
CA LEU A 235 -2.66 14.86 70.51
C LEU A 235 -3.21 14.72 71.94
N LEU A 236 -4.44 14.24 72.09
CA LEU A 236 -5.04 14.01 73.42
C LEU A 236 -4.28 12.92 74.19
N LYS A 237 -3.89 11.81 73.54
CA LYS A 237 -3.11 10.73 74.15
C LYS A 237 -1.66 11.13 74.47
N MET A 238 -1.10 12.11 73.77
CA MET A 238 0.24 12.63 74.01
C MET A 238 0.30 13.65 75.15
N ILE A 239 -0.76 14.46 75.33
CA ILE A 239 -0.82 15.56 76.32
C ILE A 239 -1.38 15.07 77.66
N LEU A 240 -2.20 14.01 77.67
CA LEU A 240 -2.86 13.51 78.87
C LEU A 240 -1.90 13.00 79.97
N PRO A 241 -0.83 12.22 79.69
CA PRO A 241 0.07 11.74 80.73
C PRO A 241 0.87 12.84 81.45
N PRO A 242 1.45 13.84 80.74
CA PRO A 242 2.09 14.99 81.40
C PRO A 242 1.11 15.82 82.25
N LEU A 243 -0.11 16.09 81.76
CA LEU A 243 -1.11 16.85 82.50
C LEU A 243 -1.58 16.10 83.76
N MET A 244 -1.82 14.80 83.66
CA MET A 244 -2.16 13.94 84.81
C MET A 244 -1.03 13.93 85.85
N MET A 245 0.23 13.82 85.42
CA MET A 245 1.37 13.85 86.34
C MET A 245 1.55 15.22 87.02
N ILE A 246 1.38 16.33 86.30
CA ILE A 246 1.41 17.68 86.89
C ILE A 246 0.27 17.83 87.92
N GLY A 247 -0.94 17.35 87.60
CA GLY A 247 -2.09 17.35 88.52
C GLY A 247 -1.86 16.51 89.77
N ILE A 248 -1.36 15.27 89.62
CA ILE A 248 -1.03 14.37 90.74
C ILE A 248 0.09 14.94 91.61
N THR A 249 1.11 15.56 91.00
CA THR A 249 2.20 16.22 91.73
C THR A 249 1.67 17.44 92.50
N GLY A 250 0.79 18.25 91.90
CA GLY A 250 0.15 19.38 92.59
C GLY A 250 -0.71 18.96 93.80
N VAL A 251 -1.54 17.91 93.64
CA VAL A 251 -2.40 17.39 94.71
C VAL A 251 -1.58 16.76 95.85
N THR A 252 -0.55 15.98 95.53
CA THR A 252 0.33 15.36 96.54
C THR A 252 1.17 16.38 97.28
N THR A 253 1.62 17.48 96.65
CA THR A 253 2.34 18.58 97.34
C THR A 253 1.46 19.37 98.31
N LEU A 254 0.14 19.38 98.12
CA LEU A 254 -0.81 20.04 99.02
C LEU A 254 -1.19 19.16 100.22
N LEU A 255 -1.16 17.83 100.06
CA LEU A 255 -1.59 16.86 101.09
C LEU A 255 -0.42 16.32 101.94
N SER A 256 0.76 16.13 101.34
CA SER A 256 1.94 15.59 102.02
C SER A 256 2.85 16.75 102.43
N GLY A 257 2.97 17.01 103.74
CA GLY A 257 3.84 18.06 104.27
C GLY A 257 5.27 18.01 103.72
N ARG A 258 5.82 19.19 103.43
CA ARG A 258 7.14 19.56 102.85
C ARG A 258 8.27 18.54 103.03
N ASP A 259 8.28 17.47 102.24
CA ASP A 259 9.43 16.57 102.11
C ASP A 259 10.24 16.94 100.84
N ALA A 260 11.34 17.68 101.03
CA ALA A 260 12.11 18.29 99.94
C ALA A 260 12.71 17.25 98.99
N LEU A 261 13.00 16.04 99.49
CA LEU A 261 13.57 14.95 98.69
C LEU A 261 12.54 14.35 97.72
N MET A 262 11.29 14.22 98.16
CA MET A 262 10.18 13.72 97.34
C MET A 262 9.79 14.75 96.26
N MET A 263 9.84 16.06 96.59
CA MET A 263 9.63 17.14 95.62
C MET A 263 10.72 17.19 94.53
N LEU A 264 11.99 17.01 94.90
CA LEU A 264 13.11 16.95 93.94
C LEU A 264 13.00 15.72 93.02
N GLY A 265 12.65 14.55 93.57
CA GLY A 265 12.45 13.32 92.79
C GLY A 265 11.30 13.42 91.79
N MET A 266 10.14 13.95 92.21
CA MET A 266 8.96 14.12 91.34
C MET A 266 9.14 15.28 90.34
N GLY A 267 9.81 16.36 90.74
CA GLY A 267 10.17 17.47 89.85
C GLY A 267 11.15 17.04 88.74
N GLY A 268 12.15 16.24 89.08
CA GLY A 268 13.07 15.64 88.11
C GLY A 268 12.36 14.68 87.14
N ALA A 269 11.47 13.82 87.64
CA ALA A 269 10.70 12.88 86.82
C ALA A 269 9.74 13.60 85.85
N SER A 270 9.09 14.68 86.28
CA SER A 270 8.19 15.46 85.42
C SER A 270 8.94 16.20 84.31
N LEU A 271 10.11 16.78 84.60
CA LEU A 271 10.96 17.42 83.58
C LEU A 271 11.49 16.41 82.55
N LEU A 272 11.91 15.22 82.99
CA LEU A 272 12.34 14.14 82.08
C LEU A 272 11.20 13.65 81.19
N THR A 273 10.01 13.49 81.75
CA THR A 273 8.82 13.07 80.98
C THR A 273 8.40 14.14 79.97
N THR A 274 8.51 15.41 80.34
CA THR A 274 8.15 16.55 79.47
C THR A 274 9.15 16.69 78.31
N THR A 275 10.45 16.60 78.59
CA THR A 275 11.49 16.65 77.54
C THR A 275 11.43 15.44 76.61
N PHE A 276 11.15 14.24 77.13
CA PHE A 276 10.90 13.05 76.33
C PHE A 276 9.68 13.20 75.41
N THR A 277 8.56 13.72 75.92
CA THR A 277 7.32 13.94 75.13
C THR A 277 7.54 14.95 74.00
N VAL A 278 8.25 16.05 74.27
CA VAL A 278 8.57 17.06 73.24
C VAL A 278 9.52 16.47 72.19
N SER A 279 10.56 15.74 72.60
CA SER A 279 11.48 15.06 71.69
C SER A 279 10.74 14.04 70.81
N GLN A 280 9.84 13.25 71.41
CA GLN A 280 8.99 12.29 70.72
C GLN A 280 8.07 12.95 69.70
N PHE A 281 7.49 14.12 70.02
CA PHE A 281 6.67 14.88 69.06
C PHE A 281 7.47 15.32 67.83
N PHE A 282 8.68 15.85 68.03
CA PHE A 282 9.51 16.32 66.91
C PHE A 282 10.02 15.15 66.07
N THR A 283 10.36 14.02 66.69
CA THR A 283 10.73 12.80 65.96
C THR A 283 9.55 12.19 65.22
N GLU A 284 8.36 12.09 65.82
CA GLU A 284 7.14 11.64 65.15
C GLU A 284 6.74 12.59 64.01
N LYS A 285 6.83 13.91 64.20
CA LYS A 285 6.54 14.88 63.14
C LYS A 285 7.51 14.76 61.96
N LYS A 286 8.80 14.53 62.23
CA LYS A 286 9.80 14.30 61.19
C LYS A 286 9.60 12.96 60.48
N ALA A 287 9.32 11.89 61.23
CA ALA A 287 9.02 10.57 60.69
C ALA A 287 7.74 10.56 59.85
N ASN A 288 6.67 11.24 60.30
CA ASN A 288 5.43 11.41 59.53
C ASN A 288 5.65 12.21 58.24
N LYS A 289 6.54 13.21 58.27
CA LYS A 289 6.88 13.98 57.06
C LYS A 289 7.68 13.13 56.07
N LEU A 290 8.64 12.32 56.54
CA LEU A 290 9.43 11.42 55.70
C LEU A 290 8.55 10.32 55.09
N SER A 291 7.76 9.62 55.90
CA SER A 291 6.83 8.59 55.43
C SER A 291 5.79 9.14 54.45
N ALA A 292 5.27 10.36 54.65
CA ALA A 292 4.37 10.99 53.68
C ALA A 292 5.05 11.36 52.35
N ILE A 293 6.37 11.59 52.35
CA ILE A 293 7.14 11.79 51.12
C ILE A 293 7.37 10.44 50.43
N GLU A 294 7.81 9.43 51.17
CA GLU A 294 8.03 8.07 50.65
C GLU A 294 6.74 7.45 50.09
N GLU A 295 5.59 7.66 50.75
CA GLU A 295 4.29 7.20 50.27
C GLU A 295 3.92 7.87 48.94
N LYS A 296 4.12 9.18 48.83
CA LYS A 296 3.92 9.91 47.57
C LYS A 296 4.87 9.46 46.47
N GLU A 297 6.13 9.21 46.78
CA GLU A 297 7.10 8.71 45.80
C GLU A 297 6.72 7.31 45.32
N ASN A 298 6.29 6.43 46.22
CA ASN A 298 5.80 5.10 45.88
C ASN A 298 4.51 5.15 45.05
N ASP A 299 3.56 6.02 45.39
CA ASP A 299 2.33 6.22 44.62
C ASP A 299 2.65 6.72 43.20
N LEU A 300 3.54 7.70 43.07
CA LEU A 300 3.98 8.20 41.77
C LEU A 300 4.71 7.11 40.98
N ALA A 301 5.58 6.33 41.62
CA ALA A 301 6.27 5.21 40.98
C ALA A 301 5.28 4.14 40.47
N TYR A 302 4.26 3.82 41.27
CA TYR A 302 3.17 2.92 40.87
C TYR A 302 2.40 3.48 39.67
N LEU A 303 1.98 4.75 39.70
CA LEU A 303 1.26 5.38 38.60
C LEU A 303 2.08 5.37 37.31
N VAL A 304 3.37 5.70 37.38
CA VAL A 304 4.27 5.65 36.22
C VAL A 304 4.36 4.22 35.66
N SER A 305 4.50 3.21 36.52
CA SER A 305 4.53 1.81 36.09
C SER A 305 3.21 1.39 35.45
N ALA A 306 2.07 1.67 36.09
CA ALA A 306 0.74 1.33 35.61
C ALA A 306 0.43 2.01 34.27
N VAL A 307 0.77 3.30 34.12
CA VAL A 307 0.65 4.02 32.85
C VAL A 307 1.55 3.38 31.78
N GLY A 308 2.77 2.99 32.14
CA GLY A 308 3.68 2.29 31.23
C GLY A 308 3.10 0.95 30.75
N GLU A 309 2.49 0.19 31.64
CA GLU A 309 1.84 -1.09 31.33
C GLU A 309 0.62 -0.93 30.43
N ILE A 310 -0.23 0.08 30.64
CA ILE A 310 -1.42 0.36 29.81
C ILE A 310 -1.03 0.98 28.46
N THR A 311 0.00 1.82 28.43
CA THR A 311 0.41 2.54 27.22
C THR A 311 0.90 1.59 26.12
N ARG A 312 1.54 0.47 26.48
CA ARG A 312 2.03 -0.53 25.53
C ARG A 312 0.89 -1.18 24.70
N PRO A 313 -0.12 -1.84 25.30
CA PRO A 313 -1.25 -2.39 24.57
C PRO A 313 -2.10 -1.29 23.93
N TYR A 314 -2.21 -0.10 24.52
CA TYR A 314 -2.93 1.02 23.90
C TYR A 314 -2.28 1.48 22.58
N LYS A 315 -0.94 1.58 22.54
CA LYS A 315 -0.22 1.82 21.29
C LYS A 315 -0.36 0.66 20.32
N ARG A 316 -0.30 -0.58 20.83
CA ARG A 316 -0.42 -1.78 20.02
C ARG A 316 -1.80 -1.89 19.36
N GLU A 317 -2.88 -1.56 20.06
CA GLU A 317 -4.23 -1.48 19.49
C GLU A 317 -4.24 -0.54 18.28
N LYS A 318 -3.73 0.68 18.44
CA LYS A 318 -3.66 1.65 17.34
C LYS A 318 -2.85 1.12 16.16
N GLU A 319 -1.68 0.53 16.41
CA GLU A 319 -0.86 -0.09 15.37
C GLU A 319 -1.59 -1.20 14.63
N VAL A 320 -2.38 -2.03 15.34
CA VAL A 320 -3.17 -3.10 14.73
C VAL A 320 -4.30 -2.53 13.88
N LEU A 321 -5.02 -1.51 14.37
CA LEU A 321 -6.08 -0.85 13.60
C LEU A 321 -5.52 -0.16 12.34
N ASP A 322 -4.40 0.55 12.47
CA ASP A 322 -3.68 1.17 11.35
C ASP A 322 -3.10 0.12 10.39
N PHE A 323 -2.71 -1.05 10.90
CA PHE A 323 -2.29 -2.16 10.05
C PHE A 323 -3.47 -2.75 9.28
N GLN A 324 -4.62 -2.99 9.93
CA GLN A 324 -5.80 -3.57 9.29
C GLN A 324 -6.37 -2.62 8.21
N LEU A 325 -6.45 -1.31 8.52
CA LEU A 325 -6.97 -0.26 7.64
C LEU A 325 -5.97 0.90 7.50
N PRO A 326 -4.89 0.74 6.72
CA PRO A 326 -3.92 1.79 6.45
C PRO A 326 -4.57 2.99 5.76
N SER A 327 -4.03 4.20 5.98
CA SER A 327 -4.50 5.37 5.23
C SER A 327 -4.19 5.25 3.74
N PRO A 328 -4.95 5.92 2.86
CA PRO A 328 -4.66 5.96 1.43
C PRO A 328 -3.23 6.44 1.12
N GLU A 329 -2.66 7.39 1.89
CA GLU A 329 -1.25 7.77 1.70
C GLU A 329 -0.30 6.61 2.01
N LYS A 330 -0.59 5.82 3.05
CA LYS A 330 0.22 4.64 3.34
C LYS A 330 0.10 3.58 2.23
N LEU A 331 -1.07 3.48 1.60
CA LEU A 331 -1.28 2.58 0.47
C LEU A 331 -0.51 3.02 -0.78
N THR A 332 -0.33 4.32 -1.04
CA THR A 332 0.53 4.77 -2.15
C THR A 332 1.99 4.38 -1.90
N GLU A 333 2.50 4.52 -0.67
CA GLU A 333 3.84 4.04 -0.28
C GLU A 333 3.99 2.53 -0.48
N MET A 334 3.01 1.74 -0.01
CA MET A 334 3.00 0.29 -0.15
C MET A 334 2.94 -0.14 -1.63
N THR A 335 2.11 0.55 -2.43
CA THR A 335 2.01 0.32 -3.88
C THR A 335 3.33 0.65 -4.57
N ALA A 336 3.98 1.75 -4.17
CA ALA A 336 5.27 2.16 -4.71
C ALA A 336 6.35 1.08 -4.49
N ALA A 337 6.28 0.36 -3.38
CA ALA A 337 7.19 -0.72 -3.02
C ALA A 337 6.75 -2.13 -3.47
N TYR A 338 5.65 -2.26 -4.23
CA TYR A 338 5.03 -3.55 -4.57
C TYR A 338 4.84 -4.47 -3.36
N HIS A 339 4.31 -3.91 -2.27
CA HIS A 339 4.19 -4.60 -1.00
C HIS A 339 3.40 -5.91 -1.13
N SER A 340 3.77 -6.92 -0.34
CA SER A 340 3.10 -8.23 -0.27
C SER A 340 1.61 -8.20 0.12
N ARG A 341 1.08 -7.05 0.52
CA ARG A 341 -0.31 -6.85 0.97
C ARG A 341 -1.26 -6.48 -0.16
N ILE A 342 -0.74 -6.24 -1.37
CA ILE A 342 -1.57 -6.02 -2.55
C ILE A 342 -2.39 -7.29 -2.82
N TYR A 343 -3.69 -7.12 -3.04
CA TYR A 343 -4.66 -8.20 -3.30
C TYR A 343 -4.81 -9.23 -2.15
N GLU A 344 -4.42 -8.88 -0.91
CA GLU A 344 -4.43 -9.82 0.22
C GLU A 344 -5.85 -10.23 0.68
N ARG A 345 -6.88 -9.44 0.36
CA ARG A 345 -8.25 -9.69 0.83
C ARG A 345 -9.04 -10.48 -0.20
N GLN A 346 -9.55 -11.61 0.25
CA GLN A 346 -10.33 -12.56 -0.55
C GLN A 346 -11.79 -12.52 -0.13
N VAL A 347 -12.66 -13.00 -1.02
CA VAL A 347 -14.12 -13.04 -0.87
C VAL A 347 -14.60 -13.72 0.43
N HIS A 348 -13.85 -14.69 0.96
CA HIS A 348 -14.17 -15.41 2.20
C HIS A 348 -13.60 -14.76 3.48
N ASN A 349 -12.89 -13.64 3.37
CA ASN A 349 -12.37 -12.93 4.54
C ASN A 349 -13.45 -12.04 5.16
N LYS A 350 -13.42 -11.89 6.50
CA LYS A 350 -14.41 -11.09 7.25
C LYS A 350 -14.39 -9.60 6.90
N ASP A 351 -13.25 -9.09 6.46
CA ASP A 351 -13.00 -7.70 6.08
C ASP A 351 -12.97 -7.49 4.55
N PHE A 352 -13.50 -8.45 3.79
CA PHE A 352 -13.73 -8.29 2.37
C PHE A 352 -14.60 -7.05 2.13
N LEU A 353 -14.17 -6.19 1.21
CA LEU A 353 -14.82 -4.91 0.90
C LEU A 353 -14.98 -3.94 2.10
N THR A 354 -14.18 -4.09 3.16
CA THR A 354 -14.12 -3.09 4.24
C THR A 354 -13.14 -1.98 3.89
N VAL A 355 -13.53 -0.72 3.98
CA VAL A 355 -12.68 0.45 3.66
C VAL A 355 -12.66 1.43 4.82
N SER A 356 -11.65 2.31 4.85
CA SER A 356 -11.58 3.42 5.81
C SER A 356 -12.06 4.71 5.16
N LEU A 357 -13.03 5.39 5.79
CA LEU A 357 -13.53 6.69 5.33
C LEU A 357 -12.60 7.85 5.74
N GLY A 358 -11.87 7.68 6.83
CA GLY A 358 -11.10 8.75 7.45
C GLY A 358 -10.67 8.41 8.88
N ARG A 359 -10.26 9.41 9.64
CA ARG A 359 -9.76 9.25 11.02
C ARG A 359 -10.78 9.75 12.05
N CYS A 360 -11.04 8.96 13.08
CA CYS A 360 -11.91 9.37 14.19
C CYS A 360 -11.35 8.92 15.55
N ASP A 361 -11.97 9.41 16.61
CA ASP A 361 -11.74 8.91 17.96
C ASP A 361 -12.85 7.89 18.29
N THR A 362 -12.46 6.69 18.72
CA THR A 362 -13.39 5.60 19.04
C THR A 362 -13.17 5.09 20.46
N PRO A 363 -14.17 4.45 21.07
CA PRO A 363 -13.92 3.65 22.28
C PRO A 363 -12.77 2.67 22.03
N SER A 364 -11.84 2.58 22.99
CA SER A 364 -10.78 1.59 22.97
C SER A 364 -11.35 0.21 23.30
N SER A 365 -10.74 -0.82 22.74
CA SER A 365 -10.98 -2.23 23.05
C SER A 365 -10.42 -2.63 24.41
N LEU A 366 -9.53 -1.80 24.97
CA LEU A 366 -8.98 -1.96 26.31
C LEU A 366 -9.98 -1.50 27.36
N THR A 367 -10.07 -2.25 28.46
CA THR A 367 -10.91 -1.86 29.60
C THR A 367 -10.02 -1.35 30.72
N VAL A 368 -10.11 -0.06 31.05
CA VAL A 368 -9.36 0.54 32.17
C VAL A 368 -10.34 0.97 33.26
N GLU A 369 -10.36 0.24 34.36
CA GLU A 369 -11.22 0.49 35.52
C GLU A 369 -10.43 1.20 36.64
N THR A 370 -11.14 1.98 37.46
CA THR A 370 -10.60 2.61 38.68
C THR A 370 -11.36 2.11 39.89
N ASP A 371 -10.68 1.83 41.01
CA ASP A 371 -11.33 1.48 42.29
C ASP A 371 -11.76 2.70 43.14
N VAL A 372 -11.46 3.90 42.67
CA VAL A 372 -11.80 5.16 43.31
C VAL A 372 -13.32 5.37 43.35
N ASN A 373 -13.84 5.67 44.54
CA ASN A 373 -15.27 5.92 44.73
C ASN A 373 -15.73 7.15 43.94
N ASP A 374 -16.95 7.10 43.38
CA ASP A 374 -17.49 8.22 42.62
C ASP A 374 -17.66 9.51 43.43
N LYS A 375 -17.85 9.37 44.74
CA LYS A 375 -18.00 10.49 45.67
C LYS A 375 -16.66 11.10 46.12
N ASP A 376 -15.53 10.50 45.78
CA ASP A 376 -14.22 11.04 46.12
C ASP A 376 -13.83 12.17 45.15
N LEU A 377 -13.71 13.38 45.70
CA LEU A 377 -13.41 14.61 44.96
C LEU A 377 -11.96 15.08 45.14
N SER A 378 -11.11 14.24 45.75
CA SER A 378 -9.67 14.51 45.89
C SER A 378 -9.00 14.74 44.53
N HIS A 379 -7.86 15.43 44.54
CA HIS A 379 -7.11 15.74 43.32
C HIS A 379 -6.58 14.46 42.68
N GLU A 380 -6.18 13.50 43.51
CA GLU A 380 -5.69 12.17 43.15
C GLU A 380 -6.79 11.33 42.50
N ALA A 381 -8.00 11.31 43.08
CA ALA A 381 -9.18 10.66 42.50
C ALA A 381 -9.51 11.20 41.10
N LYS A 382 -9.50 12.54 40.94
CA LYS A 382 -9.75 13.18 39.64
C LYS A 382 -8.67 12.85 38.61
N HIS A 383 -7.40 12.81 39.04
CA HIS A 383 -6.30 12.46 38.17
C HIS A 383 -6.44 11.02 37.63
N LEU A 384 -6.74 10.06 38.50
CA LEU A 384 -6.98 8.66 38.13
C LEU A 384 -8.15 8.49 37.16
N LYS A 385 -9.28 9.16 37.41
CA LYS A 385 -10.44 9.12 36.51
C LYS A 385 -10.13 9.73 35.14
N THR A 386 -9.36 10.82 35.10
CA THR A 386 -8.93 11.46 33.86
C THR A 386 -8.02 10.53 33.06
N LEU A 387 -7.10 9.85 33.75
CA LEU A 387 -6.18 8.88 33.15
C LEU A 387 -6.94 7.67 32.57
N ALA A 388 -7.88 7.09 33.32
CA ALA A 388 -8.71 6.00 32.82
C ALA A 388 -9.51 6.41 31.58
N LYS A 389 -10.12 7.60 31.61
CA LYS A 389 -10.85 8.16 30.46
C LYS A 389 -9.95 8.43 29.25
N GLN A 390 -8.68 8.76 29.46
CA GLN A 390 -7.73 8.95 28.37
C GLN A 390 -7.48 7.64 27.63
N PHE A 391 -7.34 6.51 28.34
CA PHE A 391 -7.11 5.20 27.75
C PHE A 391 -8.39 4.50 27.28
N SER A 392 -9.58 4.95 27.71
CA SER A 392 -10.86 4.41 27.23
C SER A 392 -11.21 4.84 25.81
N THR A 393 -10.50 5.82 25.23
CA THR A 393 -10.75 6.34 23.88
C THR A 393 -9.48 6.23 23.07
N GLN A 394 -9.52 5.42 22.01
CA GLN A 394 -8.45 5.33 21.04
C GLN A 394 -8.58 6.49 20.04
N ARG A 395 -7.54 7.31 19.91
CA ARG A 395 -7.59 8.55 19.12
C ARG A 395 -7.01 8.41 17.73
N GLN A 396 -7.60 9.11 16.76
CA GLN A 396 -7.12 9.20 15.38
C GLN A 396 -6.91 7.82 14.72
N VAL A 397 -7.93 6.97 14.81
CA VAL A 397 -7.96 5.63 14.20
C VAL A 397 -8.85 5.58 12.96
N PRO A 398 -8.62 4.62 12.05
CA PRO A 398 -9.43 4.43 10.84
C PRO A 398 -10.93 4.25 11.14
N THR A 399 -11.77 4.92 10.37
CA THR A 399 -13.23 4.80 10.43
C THR A 399 -13.66 3.74 9.41
N ALA A 400 -13.77 2.50 9.88
CA ALA A 400 -14.18 1.38 9.04
C ALA A 400 -15.65 1.49 8.60
N ILE A 401 -15.91 1.12 7.35
CA ILE A 401 -17.25 0.84 6.82
C ILE A 401 -17.15 -0.41 5.92
N SER A 402 -18.13 -1.31 6.02
CA SER A 402 -18.26 -2.42 5.08
C SER A 402 -18.99 -1.93 3.83
N LEU A 403 -18.51 -2.30 2.64
CA LEU A 403 -19.26 -2.06 1.40
C LEU A 403 -20.07 -3.31 0.99
N LEU A 404 -19.89 -4.43 1.69
CA LEU A 404 -20.55 -5.69 1.39
C LEU A 404 -21.99 -5.68 1.92
N ASP A 405 -22.91 -6.26 1.16
CA ASP A 405 -24.33 -6.44 1.54
C ASP A 405 -25.04 -5.12 1.91
N GLN A 406 -24.69 -4.01 1.24
CA GLN A 406 -25.33 -2.71 1.43
C GLN A 406 -25.21 -1.76 0.22
N THR A 407 -26.15 -0.82 0.12
CA THR A 407 -26.08 0.35 -0.77
C THR A 407 -25.65 1.58 0.03
N LEU A 408 -24.59 2.25 -0.45
CA LEU A 408 -23.95 3.38 0.20
C LEU A 408 -24.35 4.70 -0.47
N GLY A 409 -24.73 5.70 0.32
CA GLY A 409 -24.90 7.08 -0.09
C GLY A 409 -23.77 7.96 0.43
N LEU A 410 -23.03 8.60 -0.47
CA LEU A 410 -22.04 9.63 -0.17
C LEU A 410 -22.62 11.01 -0.49
N VAL A 411 -22.68 11.88 0.51
CA VAL A 411 -23.28 13.22 0.39
C VAL A 411 -22.24 14.30 0.67
N GLY A 412 -22.12 15.31 -0.18
CA GLY A 412 -21.17 16.41 0.00
C GLY A 412 -20.93 17.25 -1.25
N ALA A 413 -20.09 18.28 -1.14
CA ALA A 413 -19.69 19.07 -2.30
C ALA A 413 -18.91 18.21 -3.31
N HIS A 414 -19.08 18.49 -4.62
CA HIS A 414 -18.53 17.69 -5.72
C HIS A 414 -17.04 17.33 -5.54
N ASP A 415 -16.19 18.32 -5.24
CA ASP A 415 -14.74 18.19 -5.13
C ASP A 415 -14.31 17.28 -3.96
N VAL A 416 -15.04 17.38 -2.84
CA VAL A 416 -14.79 16.58 -1.63
C VAL A 416 -15.29 15.15 -1.82
N LEU A 417 -16.44 14.99 -2.48
CA LEU A 417 -16.98 13.67 -2.83
C LEU A 417 -16.08 12.92 -3.79
N GLU A 418 -15.60 13.59 -4.84
CA GLU A 418 -14.71 12.99 -5.81
C GLU A 418 -13.43 12.48 -5.14
N THR A 419 -12.81 13.30 -4.28
CA THR A 419 -11.64 12.90 -3.48
C THR A 419 -11.93 11.68 -2.60
N SER A 420 -13.08 11.68 -1.92
CA SER A 420 -13.48 10.60 -1.02
C SER A 420 -13.74 9.30 -1.78
N LEU A 421 -14.35 9.40 -2.96
CA LEU A 421 -14.63 8.28 -3.84
C LEU A 421 -13.33 7.71 -4.45
N GLU A 422 -12.39 8.55 -4.87
CA GLU A 422 -11.07 8.12 -5.33
C GLU A 422 -10.33 7.34 -4.22
N ASN A 423 -10.33 7.87 -2.99
CA ASN A 423 -9.72 7.19 -1.84
C ASN A 423 -10.39 5.84 -1.53
N LEU A 424 -11.72 5.74 -1.64
CA LEU A 424 -12.48 4.52 -1.42
C LEU A 424 -12.16 3.45 -2.47
N LEU A 425 -12.21 3.82 -3.76
CA LEU A 425 -11.94 2.89 -4.86
C LEU A 425 -10.47 2.48 -4.91
N PHE A 426 -9.54 3.38 -4.55
CA PHE A 426 -8.12 3.05 -4.50
C PHE A 426 -7.80 2.06 -3.38
N GLN A 427 -8.35 2.26 -2.18
CA GLN A 427 -8.27 1.28 -1.09
C GLN A 427 -8.81 -0.09 -1.54
N THR A 428 -9.96 -0.09 -2.22
CA THR A 428 -10.57 -1.32 -2.72
C THR A 428 -9.69 -2.01 -3.76
N ALA A 429 -9.15 -1.25 -4.71
CA ALA A 429 -8.27 -1.76 -5.77
C ALA A 429 -6.94 -2.29 -5.22
N PHE A 430 -6.42 -1.69 -4.16
CA PHE A 430 -5.20 -2.17 -3.49
C PHE A 430 -5.42 -3.52 -2.81
N PHE A 431 -6.51 -3.66 -2.05
CA PHE A 431 -6.76 -4.84 -1.23
C PHE A 431 -7.36 -6.03 -1.98
N HIS A 432 -8.08 -5.78 -3.08
CA HIS A 432 -8.81 -6.81 -3.81
C HIS A 432 -8.30 -6.93 -5.24
N SER A 433 -8.13 -8.16 -5.71
CA SER A 433 -7.80 -8.39 -7.12
C SER A 433 -8.95 -7.97 -8.03
N TYR A 434 -8.62 -7.49 -9.23
CA TYR A 434 -9.57 -7.27 -10.32
C TYR A 434 -10.32 -8.56 -10.75
N ARG A 435 -9.88 -9.73 -10.30
CA ARG A 435 -10.60 -11.01 -10.49
C ARG A 435 -11.72 -11.22 -9.47
N ASP A 436 -11.60 -10.60 -8.30
CA ASP A 436 -12.55 -10.72 -7.20
C ASP A 436 -13.53 -9.54 -7.20
N VAL A 437 -13.07 -8.34 -7.60
CA VAL A 437 -13.85 -7.10 -7.57
C VAL A 437 -13.65 -6.29 -8.85
N ASN A 438 -14.76 -5.89 -9.49
CA ASN A 438 -14.77 -5.04 -10.68
C ASN A 438 -15.54 -3.74 -10.45
N PHE A 439 -15.15 -2.68 -11.14
CA PHE A 439 -15.73 -1.35 -11.01
C PHE A 439 -16.52 -0.96 -12.25
N ILE A 440 -17.68 -0.33 -12.03
CA ILE A 440 -18.48 0.34 -13.05
C ILE A 440 -18.85 1.70 -12.48
N SER A 441 -18.47 2.78 -13.17
CA SER A 441 -18.73 4.15 -12.72
C SER A 441 -19.45 4.96 -13.80
N LEU A 442 -20.54 5.61 -13.41
CA LEU A 442 -21.28 6.58 -14.22
C LEU A 442 -20.82 7.98 -13.83
N LEU A 443 -20.16 8.66 -14.77
CA LEU A 443 -19.43 9.89 -14.55
C LEU A 443 -19.85 10.94 -15.60
N SER A 444 -19.74 12.22 -15.26
CA SER A 444 -19.86 13.25 -16.27
C SER A 444 -18.65 13.22 -17.23
N ARG A 445 -18.82 13.71 -18.47
CA ARG A 445 -17.69 13.82 -19.42
C ARG A 445 -16.55 14.70 -18.88
N LYS A 446 -16.90 15.73 -18.10
CA LYS A 446 -15.94 16.64 -17.48
C LYS A 446 -15.10 15.91 -16.42
N ALA A 447 -15.74 15.23 -15.47
CA ALA A 447 -15.06 14.44 -14.44
C ALA A 447 -14.13 13.40 -15.08
N TYR A 448 -14.57 12.73 -16.15
CA TYR A 448 -13.71 11.78 -16.86
C TYR A 448 -12.41 12.37 -17.40
N GLN A 449 -12.45 13.59 -17.94
CA GLN A 449 -11.29 14.25 -18.52
C GLN A 449 -10.34 14.80 -17.45
N GLU A 450 -10.88 15.34 -16.36
CA GLU A 450 -10.10 16.01 -15.31
C GLU A 450 -9.47 14.99 -14.34
N THR A 451 -10.22 13.96 -13.94
CA THR A 451 -9.83 13.08 -12.83
C THR A 451 -9.74 11.62 -13.25
N TRP A 452 -10.79 11.09 -13.91
CA TRP A 452 -10.94 9.63 -14.08
C TRP A 452 -10.17 9.02 -15.26
N GLN A 453 -9.48 9.83 -16.07
CA GLN A 453 -8.79 9.34 -17.27
C GLN A 453 -7.69 8.32 -16.94
N ASN A 454 -7.00 8.46 -15.80
CA ASN A 454 -5.94 7.54 -15.38
C ASN A 454 -6.51 6.22 -14.83
N TRP A 455 -7.72 6.24 -14.27
CA TRP A 455 -8.40 5.06 -13.74
C TRP A 455 -8.71 4.00 -14.81
N ARG A 456 -8.78 4.38 -16.09
CA ARG A 456 -8.94 3.44 -17.21
C ARG A 456 -7.81 2.41 -17.34
N LEU A 457 -6.67 2.69 -16.70
CA LEU A 457 -5.50 1.82 -16.70
C LEU A 457 -5.68 0.65 -15.72
N LEU A 458 -6.47 0.83 -14.65
CA LEU A 458 -6.70 -0.24 -13.70
C LEU A 458 -7.49 -1.40 -14.34
N PRO A 459 -7.05 -2.65 -14.13
CA PRO A 459 -7.74 -3.82 -14.63
C PRO A 459 -9.11 -4.03 -13.97
N HIS A 460 -9.37 -3.46 -12.79
CA HIS A 460 -10.69 -3.48 -12.13
C HIS A 460 -11.80 -2.85 -12.96
N PHE A 461 -11.46 -1.89 -13.83
CA PHE A 461 -12.43 -1.32 -14.78
C PHE A 461 -12.54 -2.13 -16.07
N LYS A 462 -11.67 -3.12 -16.31
CA LYS A 462 -11.76 -4.00 -17.48
C LYS A 462 -12.68 -5.18 -17.13
N LEU A 463 -13.94 -5.08 -17.54
CA LEU A 463 -14.93 -6.14 -17.40
C LEU A 463 -14.53 -7.30 -18.34
N GLN A 464 -13.68 -8.21 -17.87
CA GLN A 464 -13.01 -9.24 -18.69
C GLN A 464 -14.01 -10.06 -19.51
N GLU A 465 -15.08 -10.53 -18.87
CA GLU A 465 -16.15 -11.32 -19.50
C GLU A 465 -16.90 -10.55 -20.61
N LEU A 466 -16.94 -9.21 -20.52
CA LEU A 466 -17.66 -8.35 -21.46
C LEU A 466 -16.71 -7.65 -22.45
N ASN A 467 -15.40 -7.87 -22.31
CA ASN A 467 -14.32 -7.22 -23.06
C ASN A 467 -14.50 -5.69 -23.23
N MET A 468 -14.94 -5.02 -22.18
CA MET A 468 -15.23 -3.57 -22.18
C MET A 468 -14.76 -2.91 -20.89
N ARG A 469 -14.80 -1.57 -20.87
CA ARG A 469 -14.45 -0.79 -19.68
C ARG A 469 -15.70 -0.29 -18.97
N GLY A 470 -15.74 -0.43 -17.64
CA GLY A 470 -16.80 0.07 -16.78
C GLY A 470 -16.82 1.59 -16.56
N LEU A 471 -16.11 2.40 -17.35
CA LEU A 471 -16.12 3.85 -17.22
C LEU A 471 -17.12 4.44 -18.22
N ILE A 472 -18.26 4.92 -17.73
CA ILE A 472 -19.39 5.39 -18.53
C ILE A 472 -19.50 6.91 -18.38
N TYR A 473 -19.23 7.64 -19.46
CA TYR A 473 -19.22 9.11 -19.47
C TYR A 473 -19.92 9.73 -20.70
N ASN A 474 -20.69 8.93 -21.41
CA ASN A 474 -21.55 9.37 -22.51
C ASN A 474 -22.64 8.31 -22.80
N GLU A 475 -23.68 8.72 -23.52
CA GLU A 475 -24.85 7.89 -23.85
C GLU A 475 -24.49 6.63 -24.66
N LYS A 476 -23.53 6.71 -25.58
CA LYS A 476 -23.11 5.53 -26.37
C LYS A 476 -22.50 4.45 -25.47
N LEU A 477 -21.63 4.84 -24.54
CA LEU A 477 -21.04 3.92 -23.58
C LEU A 477 -22.10 3.40 -22.59
N ARG A 478 -23.05 4.25 -22.19
CA ARG A 478 -24.21 3.83 -21.38
C ARG A 478 -24.92 2.67 -22.04
N ASP A 479 -25.32 2.83 -23.31
CA ASP A 479 -26.09 1.80 -24.02
C ASP A 479 -25.30 0.51 -24.25
N ILE A 480 -23.98 0.58 -24.42
CA ILE A 480 -23.17 -0.63 -24.61
C ILE A 480 -22.92 -1.33 -23.27
N VAL A 481 -22.42 -0.58 -22.28
CA VAL A 481 -21.93 -1.15 -21.02
C VAL A 481 -23.08 -1.51 -20.08
N LEU A 482 -24.06 -0.62 -19.90
CA LEU A 482 -25.17 -0.90 -18.99
C LEU A 482 -26.10 -1.99 -19.53
N ASN A 483 -26.31 -2.11 -20.84
CA ASN A 483 -27.11 -3.22 -21.38
C ASN A 483 -26.40 -4.56 -21.16
N ALA A 484 -25.09 -4.64 -21.44
CA ALA A 484 -24.32 -5.85 -21.20
C ALA A 484 -24.30 -6.23 -19.71
N PHE A 485 -24.15 -5.23 -18.84
CA PHE A 485 -24.20 -5.41 -17.39
C PHE A 485 -25.59 -5.82 -16.90
N TYR A 486 -26.66 -5.19 -17.39
CA TYR A 486 -28.04 -5.53 -17.07
C TYR A 486 -28.35 -6.99 -17.42
N GLN A 487 -27.98 -7.45 -18.63
CA GLN A 487 -28.15 -8.86 -19.01
C GLN A 487 -27.39 -9.83 -18.09
N ARG A 488 -26.21 -9.43 -17.59
CA ARG A 488 -25.48 -10.21 -16.59
C ARG A 488 -26.22 -10.27 -15.25
N LEU A 489 -26.77 -9.15 -14.78
CA LEU A 489 -27.55 -9.10 -13.53
C LEU A 489 -28.83 -9.92 -13.61
N ILE A 490 -29.54 -9.90 -14.75
CA ILE A 490 -30.73 -10.74 -14.95
C ILE A 490 -30.38 -12.24 -14.83
N LYS A 491 -29.25 -12.67 -15.41
CA LYS A 491 -28.76 -14.06 -15.23
C LYS A 491 -28.45 -14.38 -13.77
N ARG A 492 -27.80 -13.47 -13.04
CA ARG A 492 -27.54 -13.65 -11.60
C ARG A 492 -28.84 -13.72 -10.79
N LYS A 493 -29.82 -12.87 -11.10
CA LYS A 493 -31.15 -12.87 -10.46
C LYS A 493 -31.87 -14.20 -10.70
N GLN A 494 -31.74 -14.79 -11.88
CA GLN A 494 -32.26 -16.14 -12.14
C GLN A 494 -31.54 -17.22 -11.32
N MET A 495 -30.21 -17.18 -11.24
CA MET A 495 -29.43 -18.14 -10.44
C MET A 495 -29.79 -18.08 -8.94
N VAL A 496 -29.98 -16.88 -8.39
CA VAL A 496 -30.43 -16.71 -7.00
C VAL A 496 -31.81 -17.33 -6.79
N LYS A 497 -32.74 -17.10 -7.73
CA LYS A 497 -34.08 -17.72 -7.68
C LYS A 497 -34.03 -19.25 -7.74
N GLU A 498 -33.13 -19.81 -8.54
CA GLU A 498 -32.95 -21.26 -8.69
C GLU A 498 -32.28 -21.90 -7.46
N ALA A 499 -31.35 -21.20 -6.81
CA ALA A 499 -30.67 -21.68 -5.59
C ALA A 499 -31.57 -21.71 -4.35
N GLY A 500 -32.68 -20.97 -4.35
CA GLY A 500 -33.69 -20.98 -3.30
C GLY A 500 -33.15 -20.48 -1.95
N ARG A 501 -32.72 -21.39 -1.07
CA ARG A 501 -32.22 -21.07 0.29
C ARG A 501 -30.69 -21.03 0.38
N GLU A 502 -29.97 -21.49 -0.62
CA GLU A 502 -28.51 -21.44 -0.61
C GLU A 502 -28.01 -20.03 -0.98
N LYS A 503 -27.10 -19.46 -0.17
CA LYS A 503 -26.52 -18.14 -0.46
C LYS A 503 -25.56 -18.29 -1.65
N VAL A 504 -25.98 -17.78 -2.81
CA VAL A 504 -25.13 -17.73 -4.00
C VAL A 504 -24.12 -16.61 -3.84
N GLN A 505 -22.83 -16.95 -3.96
CA GLN A 505 -21.76 -15.96 -3.95
C GLN A 505 -21.23 -15.77 -5.36
N PHE A 506 -21.35 -14.55 -5.87
CA PHE A 506 -20.88 -14.22 -7.20
C PHE A 506 -19.46 -13.66 -7.17
N SER A 507 -18.64 -14.12 -8.12
CA SER A 507 -17.35 -13.53 -8.46
C SER A 507 -17.33 -13.19 -9.95
N PRO A 508 -16.79 -12.02 -10.36
CA PRO A 508 -16.37 -10.92 -9.51
C PRO A 508 -17.58 -10.21 -8.86
N HIS A 509 -17.37 -9.62 -7.68
CA HIS A 509 -18.30 -8.66 -7.08
C HIS A 509 -18.19 -7.32 -7.80
N TYR A 510 -19.29 -6.66 -8.12
CA TYR A 510 -19.27 -5.38 -8.82
C TYR A 510 -19.49 -4.21 -7.86
N ILE A 511 -18.69 -3.16 -8.00
CA ILE A 511 -18.97 -1.86 -7.37
C ILE A 511 -19.50 -0.94 -8.46
N LEU A 512 -20.79 -0.60 -8.37
CA LEU A 512 -21.47 0.33 -9.25
C LEU A 512 -21.52 1.71 -8.59
N THR A 513 -20.71 2.63 -9.09
CA THR A 513 -20.68 4.02 -8.61
C THR A 513 -21.51 4.91 -9.52
N ILE A 514 -22.42 5.68 -8.95
CA ILE A 514 -23.31 6.59 -9.67
C ILE A 514 -23.02 8.01 -9.19
N VAL A 515 -22.24 8.74 -10.00
CA VAL A 515 -21.96 10.17 -9.78
C VAL A 515 -22.87 11.02 -10.66
N ASP A 516 -23.04 10.62 -11.93
CA ASP A 516 -23.96 11.26 -12.88
C ASP A 516 -25.14 10.33 -13.19
N ASP A 517 -26.29 10.62 -12.58
CA ASP A 517 -27.52 9.84 -12.76
C ASP A 517 -28.31 10.23 -14.02
N ALA A 518 -27.94 11.29 -14.73
CA ALA A 518 -28.53 11.59 -16.03
C ALA A 518 -28.32 10.44 -17.02
N LEU A 519 -27.21 9.70 -16.86
CA LEU A 519 -26.88 8.49 -17.61
C LEU A 519 -27.77 7.28 -17.27
N LEU A 520 -28.62 7.33 -16.24
CA LEU A 520 -29.58 6.27 -15.92
C LEU A 520 -30.95 6.51 -16.55
N SER A 521 -31.23 7.71 -17.04
CA SER A 521 -32.54 8.07 -17.58
C SER A 521 -32.95 7.14 -18.73
N GLY A 522 -34.12 6.52 -18.61
CA GLY A 522 -34.70 5.61 -19.60
C GLY A 522 -34.06 4.22 -19.68
N HIS A 523 -33.09 3.89 -18.82
CA HIS A 523 -32.42 2.58 -18.84
C HIS A 523 -33.12 1.56 -17.91
N GLY A 524 -33.26 0.30 -18.35
CA GLY A 524 -33.95 -0.76 -17.61
C GLY A 524 -33.28 -1.18 -16.30
N ILE A 525 -32.02 -0.78 -16.09
CA ILE A 525 -31.28 -1.03 -14.83
C ILE A 525 -31.93 -0.33 -13.61
N ASN A 526 -32.73 0.71 -13.82
CA ASN A 526 -33.45 1.40 -12.74
C ASN A 526 -34.40 0.48 -11.97
N GLU A 527 -34.97 -0.54 -12.63
CA GLU A 527 -35.79 -1.55 -11.96
C GLU A 527 -34.98 -2.32 -10.92
N LEU A 528 -33.72 -2.64 -11.24
CA LEU A 528 -32.82 -3.33 -10.32
C LEU A 528 -32.27 -2.41 -9.24
N LEU A 529 -32.02 -1.13 -9.57
CA LEU A 529 -31.58 -0.11 -8.60
C LEU A 529 -32.65 0.26 -7.57
N ALA A 530 -33.93 -0.01 -7.87
CA ALA A 530 -35.04 0.14 -6.94
C ALA A 530 -35.14 -1.02 -5.93
N GLU A 531 -34.41 -2.11 -6.16
CA GLU A 531 -34.28 -3.26 -5.26
C GLU A 531 -32.85 -3.31 -4.66
N ASP A 532 -32.64 -4.18 -3.67
CA ASP A 532 -31.28 -4.45 -3.17
C ASP A 532 -30.53 -5.37 -4.16
N MET A 533 -29.43 -4.87 -4.72
CA MET A 533 -28.58 -5.64 -5.64
C MET A 533 -27.44 -6.40 -4.94
N SER A 534 -27.38 -6.35 -3.61
CA SER A 534 -26.38 -7.06 -2.81
C SER A 534 -26.37 -8.57 -3.10
N GLU A 535 -27.55 -9.18 -3.18
CA GLU A 535 -27.70 -10.61 -3.51
C GLU A 535 -27.17 -10.96 -4.92
N LEU A 536 -27.11 -9.98 -5.82
CA LEU A 536 -26.56 -10.14 -7.17
C LEU A 536 -25.03 -9.95 -7.21
N GLY A 537 -24.39 -9.80 -6.05
CA GLY A 537 -22.97 -9.48 -5.94
C GLY A 537 -22.64 -8.10 -6.50
N VAL A 538 -23.48 -7.11 -6.18
CA VAL A 538 -23.29 -5.71 -6.57
C VAL A 538 -23.44 -4.81 -5.35
N THR A 539 -22.43 -3.99 -5.09
CA THR A 539 -22.52 -2.85 -4.17
C THR A 539 -22.80 -1.60 -4.99
N VAL A 540 -23.80 -0.82 -4.60
CA VAL A 540 -24.09 0.47 -5.23
C VAL A 540 -23.59 1.61 -4.35
N ILE A 541 -22.87 2.56 -4.96
CA ILE A 541 -22.41 3.78 -4.31
C ILE A 541 -23.05 4.97 -5.05
N TRP A 542 -23.97 5.66 -4.37
CA TRP A 542 -24.58 6.89 -4.85
C TRP A 542 -23.78 8.09 -4.36
N CYS A 543 -23.43 9.02 -5.26
CA CYS A 543 -22.79 10.28 -4.90
C CYS A 543 -23.73 11.43 -5.22
N LYS A 544 -24.13 12.22 -4.22
CA LYS A 544 -25.08 13.34 -4.37
C LYS A 544 -24.67 14.53 -3.52
N GLU A 545 -25.06 15.74 -3.92
CA GLU A 545 -24.77 16.94 -3.11
C GLU A 545 -25.64 17.01 -1.86
N ASP A 546 -26.89 16.55 -1.96
CA ASP A 546 -27.87 16.56 -0.88
C ASP A 546 -28.42 15.14 -0.62
N ALA A 547 -28.65 14.81 0.65
CA ALA A 547 -29.20 13.52 1.05
C ALA A 547 -30.61 13.26 0.53
N ASN A 548 -31.41 14.31 0.29
CA ASN A 548 -32.77 14.19 -0.26
C ASN A 548 -32.79 13.73 -1.74
N GLN A 549 -31.64 13.73 -2.40
CA GLN A 549 -31.49 13.25 -3.79
C GLN A 549 -31.11 11.76 -3.85
N LEU A 550 -30.87 11.13 -2.70
CA LEU A 550 -30.55 9.72 -2.64
C LEU A 550 -31.83 8.87 -2.73
N PRO A 551 -31.75 7.68 -3.35
CA PRO A 551 -32.88 6.76 -3.38
C PRO A 551 -33.11 6.10 -2.02
N GLU A 552 -34.33 5.62 -1.79
CA GLU A 552 -34.73 4.91 -0.56
C GLU A 552 -33.96 3.59 -0.34
N THR A 553 -33.31 3.05 -1.37
CA THR A 553 -32.47 1.84 -1.27
C THR A 553 -31.16 2.07 -0.51
N VAL A 554 -30.76 3.32 -0.26
CA VAL A 554 -29.57 3.64 0.54
C VAL A 554 -29.80 3.28 2.00
N VAL A 555 -29.03 2.29 2.49
CA VAL A 555 -29.09 1.82 3.89
C VAL A 555 -27.99 2.43 4.76
N SER A 556 -26.89 2.87 4.15
CA SER A 556 -25.77 3.49 4.84
C SER A 556 -25.46 4.85 4.24
N LEU A 557 -25.38 5.86 5.09
CA LEU A 557 -25.24 7.25 4.69
C LEU A 557 -24.00 7.87 5.31
N VAL A 558 -23.16 8.45 4.44
CA VAL A 558 -21.94 9.17 4.82
C VAL A 558 -22.05 10.60 4.30
N ALA A 559 -22.04 11.57 5.21
CA ALA A 559 -22.02 12.99 4.87
C ALA A 559 -20.60 13.55 5.00
N ILE A 560 -20.13 14.27 4.00
CA ILE A 560 -18.78 14.82 3.89
C ILE A 560 -18.87 16.29 3.48
N PRO A 561 -19.29 17.18 4.40
CA PRO A 561 -19.48 18.61 4.10
C PRO A 561 -18.17 19.34 3.78
N SER A 562 -17.02 18.89 4.30
CA SER A 562 -15.72 19.50 4.00
C SER A 562 -14.58 18.47 4.07
N THR A 563 -13.38 18.88 3.64
CA THR A 563 -12.16 18.05 3.74
C THR A 563 -11.72 17.76 5.18
N THR A 564 -12.29 18.45 6.17
CA THR A 564 -11.94 18.32 7.59
C THR A 564 -13.06 17.71 8.43
N ASN A 565 -14.29 17.67 7.91
CA ASN A 565 -15.45 17.19 8.63
C ASN A 565 -16.23 16.19 7.77
N GLY A 566 -16.33 14.97 8.26
CA GLY A 566 -17.22 13.94 7.76
C GLY A 566 -18.00 13.31 8.91
N GLN A 567 -19.13 12.67 8.59
CA GLN A 567 -19.96 11.97 9.54
C GLN A 567 -20.54 10.71 8.90
N LEU A 568 -20.31 9.57 9.56
CA LEU A 568 -21.03 8.32 9.26
C LEU A 568 -22.37 8.40 9.99
N ILE A 569 -23.43 8.71 9.23
CA ILE A 569 -24.77 8.93 9.77
C ILE A 569 -25.41 7.58 10.10
N SER A 570 -25.39 6.64 9.15
CA SER A 570 -25.92 5.28 9.33
C SER A 570 -25.03 4.22 8.70
N ASP A 571 -25.05 3.02 9.27
CA ASP A 571 -24.43 1.79 8.73
C ASP A 571 -25.42 0.63 8.86
N HIS A 572 -25.74 -0.04 7.74
CA HIS A 572 -26.76 -1.09 7.66
C HIS A 572 -28.09 -0.69 8.36
N THR A 573 -28.62 0.50 8.07
CA THR A 573 -29.81 1.13 8.69
C THR A 573 -29.68 1.54 10.16
N VAL A 574 -28.58 1.21 10.84
CA VAL A 574 -28.35 1.60 12.23
C VAL A 574 -27.79 3.02 12.27
N TYR A 575 -28.46 3.92 12.99
CA TYR A 575 -27.99 5.28 13.20
C TYR A 575 -26.79 5.33 14.15
N LEU A 576 -25.70 5.99 13.73
CA LEU A 576 -24.44 6.08 14.47
C LEU A 576 -24.02 7.53 14.77
N ALA A 577 -24.21 8.45 13.81
CA ALA A 577 -23.76 9.85 13.88
C ALA A 577 -22.28 10.03 14.24
N LYS A 578 -21.42 9.13 13.77
CA LYS A 578 -20.01 9.07 14.14
C LYS A 578 -19.17 10.07 13.32
N PRO A 579 -18.57 11.11 13.93
CA PRO A 579 -17.76 12.08 13.22
C PRO A 579 -16.39 11.49 12.85
N PHE A 580 -15.85 11.91 11.72
CA PHE A 580 -14.50 11.56 11.26
C PHE A 580 -13.89 12.70 10.44
N VAL A 581 -12.57 12.68 10.29
CA VAL A 581 -11.82 13.56 9.38
C VAL A 581 -11.54 12.78 8.09
N PRO A 582 -12.11 13.19 6.93
CA PRO A 582 -11.89 12.51 5.66
C PRO A 582 -10.42 12.49 5.24
N TYR A 583 -10.03 11.51 4.42
CA TYR A 583 -8.68 11.51 3.84
C TYR A 583 -8.54 12.59 2.76
N PRO A 584 -7.39 13.27 2.70
CA PRO A 584 -7.13 14.28 1.67
C PRO A 584 -6.93 13.66 0.28
N ALA A 585 -6.89 14.51 -0.74
CA ALA A 585 -6.50 14.11 -2.08
C ALA A 585 -5.04 13.65 -2.12
N LEU A 586 -4.78 12.62 -2.93
CA LEU A 586 -3.47 11.99 -3.05
C LEU A 586 -2.67 12.63 -4.21
N PRO A 587 -1.53 13.32 -3.96
CA PRO A 587 -0.80 14.05 -4.99
C PRO A 587 -0.34 13.19 -6.19
N ASP A 588 0.02 11.92 -5.95
CA ASP A 588 0.60 11.02 -6.95
C ASP A 588 -0.26 9.76 -7.17
N LEU A 589 -1.59 9.87 -7.06
CA LEU A 589 -2.49 8.73 -7.23
C LEU A 589 -2.29 8.03 -8.57
N ALA A 590 -2.14 8.80 -9.66
CA ALA A 590 -1.92 8.27 -11.01
C ALA A 590 -0.73 7.29 -11.09
N VAL A 591 0.36 7.58 -10.38
CA VAL A 591 1.55 6.70 -10.33
C VAL A 591 1.21 5.38 -9.65
N SER A 592 0.43 5.43 -8.57
CA SER A 592 -0.04 4.23 -7.86
C SER A 592 -0.98 3.40 -8.73
N LEU A 593 -1.91 4.04 -9.46
CA LEU A 593 -2.80 3.36 -10.41
C LEU A 593 -2.00 2.65 -11.52
N ILE A 594 -0.98 3.30 -12.08
CA ILE A 594 -0.09 2.70 -13.10
C ILE A 594 0.66 1.49 -12.53
N LYS A 595 1.18 1.59 -11.30
CA LYS A 595 1.90 0.48 -10.66
C LYS A 595 1.00 -0.74 -10.42
N LEU A 596 -0.22 -0.52 -9.93
CA LEU A 596 -1.21 -1.61 -9.76
C LEU A 596 -1.62 -2.21 -11.12
N ALA A 597 -1.80 -1.35 -12.14
CA ALA A 597 -2.19 -1.79 -13.49
C ALA A 597 -1.16 -2.71 -14.16
N ASN A 598 0.12 -2.57 -13.79
CA ASN A 598 1.19 -3.41 -14.33
C ASN A 598 1.32 -4.77 -13.64
N LEU A 599 0.51 -5.07 -12.62
CA LEU A 599 0.53 -6.37 -11.94
C LEU A 599 -0.41 -7.35 -12.63
N ASN A 600 0.15 -8.42 -13.17
CA ASN A 600 -0.59 -9.56 -13.66
C ASN A 600 -0.85 -10.54 -12.50
N HIS A 601 -2.01 -10.43 -11.86
CA HIS A 601 -2.40 -11.35 -10.80
C HIS A 601 -2.58 -12.78 -11.35
N LEU A 602 -1.70 -13.69 -10.94
CA LEU A 602 -1.78 -15.11 -11.23
C LEU A 602 -2.53 -15.83 -10.11
N GLU A 603 -3.58 -16.58 -10.47
CA GLU A 603 -4.11 -17.61 -9.58
C GLU A 603 -3.16 -18.81 -9.52
N VAL A 604 -3.20 -19.53 -8.41
CA VAL A 604 -2.52 -20.83 -8.32
C VAL A 604 -3.05 -21.70 -9.45
N GLU A 605 -2.15 -22.15 -10.32
CA GLU A 605 -2.47 -22.97 -11.49
C GLU A 605 -3.30 -24.19 -11.03
N LYS A 606 -4.62 -24.10 -11.18
CA LYS A 606 -5.42 -25.28 -11.47
C LYS A 606 -5.00 -25.64 -12.90
N ASN A 607 -4.64 -26.89 -13.16
CA ASN A 607 -4.55 -27.41 -14.53
C ASN A 607 -5.95 -27.34 -15.16
N ALA A 608 -6.37 -26.13 -15.52
CA ALA A 608 -7.70 -25.77 -15.93
C ALA A 608 -7.60 -25.24 -17.35
N VAL A 609 -8.50 -25.75 -18.20
CA VAL A 609 -8.81 -25.15 -19.48
C VAL A 609 -9.19 -23.69 -19.22
N PRO A 610 -8.64 -22.69 -19.95
CA PRO A 610 -9.05 -21.30 -19.82
C PRO A 610 -10.57 -21.17 -19.99
N GLU A 611 -11.24 -20.40 -19.12
CA GLU A 611 -12.71 -20.22 -19.22
C GLU A 611 -13.13 -19.57 -20.55
N SER A 612 -12.29 -18.71 -21.11
CA SER A 612 -12.43 -18.16 -22.46
C SER A 612 -11.06 -17.75 -23.01
N LEU A 613 -10.95 -17.71 -24.33
CA LEU A 613 -9.79 -17.19 -25.05
C LEU A 613 -10.27 -16.25 -26.14
N SER A 614 -9.70 -15.05 -26.22
CA SER A 614 -9.84 -14.23 -27.41
C SER A 614 -9.01 -14.82 -28.56
N LEU A 615 -9.34 -14.45 -29.80
CA LEU A 615 -8.61 -14.92 -30.99
C LEU A 615 -7.10 -14.63 -30.91
N LEU A 616 -6.71 -13.44 -30.45
CA LEU A 616 -5.30 -13.05 -30.37
C LEU A 616 -4.56 -13.83 -29.26
N GLU A 617 -5.21 -14.03 -28.11
CA GLU A 617 -4.69 -14.88 -27.03
C GLU A 617 -4.53 -16.32 -27.49
N GLN A 618 -5.50 -16.85 -28.24
CA GLN A 618 -5.47 -18.20 -28.80
C GLN A 618 -4.23 -18.43 -29.69
N TYR A 619 -3.80 -17.41 -30.43
CA TYR A 619 -2.58 -17.42 -31.23
C TYR A 619 -1.34 -16.85 -30.53
N GLU A 620 -1.44 -16.55 -29.24
CA GLU A 620 -0.37 -15.99 -28.41
C GLU A 620 0.25 -14.70 -28.96
N VAL A 621 -0.56 -13.85 -29.60
CA VAL A 621 -0.16 -12.56 -30.17
C VAL A 621 -0.88 -11.40 -29.51
N LYS A 622 -0.31 -10.19 -29.59
CA LYS A 622 -0.92 -8.98 -29.02
C LYS A 622 -1.56 -8.08 -30.07
N ARG A 623 -1.13 -8.21 -31.33
CA ARG A 623 -1.62 -7.39 -32.45
C ARG A 623 -1.97 -8.25 -33.65
N ILE A 624 -2.88 -7.75 -34.48
CA ILE A 624 -3.38 -8.49 -35.65
C ILE A 624 -2.25 -8.75 -36.65
N GLU A 625 -1.31 -7.82 -36.79
CA GLU A 625 -0.19 -7.95 -37.73
C GLU A 625 0.76 -9.11 -37.36
N GLU A 626 0.82 -9.48 -36.07
CA GLU A 626 1.64 -10.57 -35.55
C GLU A 626 1.06 -11.96 -35.89
N LEU A 627 -0.21 -12.03 -36.33
CA LEU A 627 -0.78 -13.28 -36.84
C LEU A 627 -0.08 -13.74 -38.13
N ASP A 628 0.53 -12.82 -38.88
CA ASP A 628 1.27 -13.11 -40.12
C ASP A 628 0.44 -13.93 -41.13
N ILE A 629 -0.78 -13.45 -41.38
CA ILE A 629 -1.81 -14.12 -42.19
C ILE A 629 -1.28 -14.48 -43.59
N ALA A 630 -0.57 -13.55 -44.24
CA ALA A 630 -0.03 -13.76 -45.58
C ALA A 630 0.97 -14.92 -45.64
N ARG A 631 1.85 -15.06 -44.64
CA ARG A 631 2.76 -16.20 -44.55
C ARG A 631 2.02 -17.50 -44.26
N ARG A 632 1.02 -17.49 -43.38
CA ARG A 632 0.21 -18.69 -43.07
C ARG A 632 -0.51 -19.20 -44.32
N TRP A 633 -1.10 -18.31 -45.10
CA TRP A 633 -1.77 -18.68 -46.36
C TRP A 633 -0.79 -19.19 -47.42
N SER A 634 0.40 -18.61 -47.54
CA SER A 634 1.39 -19.09 -48.52
C SER A 634 2.02 -20.44 -48.14
N GLN A 635 2.07 -20.75 -46.84
CA GLN A 635 2.57 -22.03 -46.32
C GLN A 635 1.48 -23.10 -46.18
N ALA A 636 0.21 -22.74 -46.33
CA ALA A 636 -0.91 -23.66 -46.19
C ALA A 636 -0.83 -24.77 -47.26
N GLN A 637 -1.10 -26.00 -46.85
CA GLN A 637 -1.17 -27.18 -47.73
C GLN A 637 -2.54 -27.85 -47.57
N PRO A 638 -3.62 -27.28 -48.16
CA PRO A 638 -4.99 -27.76 -47.96
C PRO A 638 -5.20 -29.21 -48.39
N ASN A 639 -4.37 -29.70 -49.33
CA ASN A 639 -4.33 -31.09 -49.78
C ASN A 639 -3.73 -32.07 -48.76
N LYS A 640 -3.22 -31.58 -47.62
CA LYS A 640 -2.67 -32.41 -46.55
C LYS A 640 -3.40 -32.22 -45.22
N SER A 641 -3.85 -31.00 -44.93
CA SER A 641 -4.52 -30.65 -43.68
C SER A 641 -5.35 -29.39 -43.86
N ILE A 642 -6.56 -29.41 -43.31
CA ILE A 642 -7.47 -28.27 -43.22
C ILE A 642 -7.75 -28.03 -41.72
N LYS A 643 -6.65 -28.01 -40.95
CA LYS A 643 -6.70 -27.79 -39.50
C LYS A 643 -6.88 -26.32 -39.17
N SER A 644 -7.86 -26.04 -38.32
CA SER A 644 -8.06 -24.75 -37.68
C SER A 644 -7.87 -24.89 -36.17
N LEU A 645 -7.27 -23.90 -35.53
CA LEU A 645 -7.13 -23.87 -34.08
C LEU A 645 -8.47 -23.46 -33.48
N ILE A 646 -9.06 -24.30 -32.62
CA ILE A 646 -10.40 -24.06 -32.06
C ILE A 646 -10.39 -23.75 -30.56
N GLY A 647 -9.24 -23.90 -29.88
CA GLY A 647 -9.09 -23.59 -28.47
C GLY A 647 -7.93 -24.34 -27.84
N TRP A 648 -7.85 -24.30 -26.51
CA TRP A 648 -6.79 -24.96 -25.73
C TRP A 648 -7.42 -26.02 -24.80
N ARG A 649 -6.73 -27.13 -24.57
CA ARG A 649 -7.07 -28.15 -23.58
C ARG A 649 -6.28 -27.98 -22.27
N GLY A 650 -5.25 -27.14 -22.30
CA GLY A 650 -4.41 -26.78 -21.16
C GLY A 650 -3.31 -25.82 -21.61
N LYS A 651 -2.42 -25.43 -20.69
CA LYS A 651 -1.27 -24.57 -21.00
C LYS A 651 -0.39 -25.25 -22.05
N SER A 652 -0.29 -24.64 -23.23
CA SER A 652 0.45 -25.17 -24.38
C SER A 652 -0.07 -26.50 -24.96
N ASP A 653 -1.31 -26.89 -24.63
CA ASP A 653 -2.01 -28.02 -25.28
C ASP A 653 -3.12 -27.47 -26.17
N TYR A 654 -2.83 -27.37 -27.47
CA TYR A 654 -3.69 -26.76 -28.47
C TYR A 654 -4.66 -27.76 -29.09
N VAL A 655 -5.94 -27.39 -29.14
CA VAL A 655 -6.97 -28.19 -29.80
C VAL A 655 -7.19 -27.67 -31.21
N TYR A 656 -6.83 -28.50 -32.18
CA TYR A 656 -7.11 -28.25 -33.58
C TYR A 656 -8.28 -29.10 -34.06
N TRP A 657 -9.04 -28.57 -35.01
CA TRP A 657 -10.02 -29.32 -35.75
C TRP A 657 -9.66 -29.37 -37.23
N ASP A 658 -9.30 -30.56 -37.71
CA ASP A 658 -8.92 -30.82 -39.10
C ASP A 658 -10.00 -31.58 -39.87
N LEU A 659 -10.63 -30.93 -40.85
CA LEU A 659 -11.64 -31.54 -41.73
C LEU A 659 -11.05 -32.29 -42.94
N HIS A 660 -9.72 -32.42 -43.01
CA HIS A 660 -9.11 -33.26 -44.04
C HIS A 660 -9.49 -34.73 -43.86
N GLU A 661 -9.59 -35.49 -44.96
CA GLU A 661 -9.94 -36.92 -44.97
C GLU A 661 -8.99 -37.80 -44.13
N ARG A 662 -7.74 -37.36 -43.94
CA ARG A 662 -6.72 -38.03 -43.11
C ARG A 662 -6.67 -37.52 -41.67
N GLY A 663 -7.45 -36.49 -41.35
CA GLY A 663 -7.59 -35.90 -40.02
C GLY A 663 -8.83 -36.42 -39.31
N HIS A 664 -9.77 -35.53 -38.98
CA HIS A 664 -11.06 -35.91 -38.38
C HIS A 664 -12.12 -36.26 -39.43
N GLY A 665 -11.85 -36.02 -40.72
CA GLY A 665 -12.74 -36.35 -41.82
C GLY A 665 -13.56 -35.16 -42.33
N PRO A 666 -14.12 -35.29 -43.55
CA PRO A 666 -14.77 -34.18 -44.27
C PRO A 666 -16.18 -33.85 -43.77
N HIS A 667 -16.75 -34.69 -42.89
CA HIS A 667 -18.11 -34.54 -42.39
C HIS A 667 -18.10 -34.46 -40.87
N ALA A 668 -18.88 -33.53 -40.34
CA ALA A 668 -18.95 -33.23 -38.92
C ALA A 668 -20.40 -32.98 -38.49
N LEU A 669 -20.72 -33.38 -37.25
CA LEU A 669 -21.97 -33.05 -36.59
C LEU A 669 -21.66 -32.25 -35.33
N VAL A 670 -22.19 -31.02 -35.26
CA VAL A 670 -22.04 -30.14 -34.10
C VAL A 670 -23.39 -30.06 -33.37
N GLY A 671 -23.50 -30.76 -32.25
CA GLY A 671 -24.68 -30.76 -31.38
C GLY A 671 -24.51 -29.82 -30.19
N GLY A 672 -25.58 -29.14 -29.78
CA GLY A 672 -25.57 -28.27 -28.61
C GLY A 672 -26.91 -27.58 -28.38
N THR A 673 -27.30 -27.43 -27.11
CA THR A 673 -28.49 -26.67 -26.70
C THR A 673 -28.30 -25.17 -26.95
N THR A 674 -29.39 -24.39 -26.96
CA THR A 674 -29.31 -22.93 -27.11
C THR A 674 -28.44 -22.35 -25.98
N GLY A 675 -27.46 -21.52 -26.33
CA GLY A 675 -26.52 -20.94 -25.38
C GLY A 675 -25.25 -21.77 -25.10
N SER A 676 -25.11 -22.97 -25.70
CA SER A 676 -23.93 -23.82 -25.52
C SER A 676 -22.70 -23.38 -26.36
N GLY A 677 -22.76 -22.24 -27.04
CA GLY A 677 -21.65 -21.69 -27.85
C GLY A 677 -21.48 -22.32 -29.23
N LYS A 678 -22.49 -22.95 -29.83
CA LYS A 678 -22.41 -23.55 -31.17
C LYS A 678 -22.02 -22.52 -32.26
N SER A 679 -22.60 -21.33 -32.21
CA SER A 679 -22.33 -20.26 -33.18
C SER A 679 -20.91 -19.73 -33.02
N GLU A 680 -20.47 -19.50 -31.78
CA GLU A 680 -19.11 -19.10 -31.45
C GLU A 680 -18.09 -20.16 -31.89
N PHE A 681 -18.36 -21.45 -31.66
CA PHE A 681 -17.51 -22.54 -32.14
C PHE A 681 -17.31 -22.51 -33.66
N LEU A 682 -18.41 -22.39 -34.42
CA LEU A 682 -18.33 -22.32 -35.88
C LEU A 682 -17.59 -21.05 -36.33
N THR A 683 -17.80 -19.93 -35.64
CA THR A 683 -17.10 -18.67 -35.93
C THR A 683 -15.61 -18.79 -35.68
N THR A 684 -15.19 -19.37 -34.54
CA THR A 684 -13.78 -19.63 -34.22
C THR A 684 -13.13 -20.54 -35.27
N TYR A 685 -13.80 -21.62 -35.67
CA TYR A 685 -13.31 -22.52 -36.70
C TYR A 685 -13.15 -21.84 -38.07
N LEU A 686 -14.10 -20.98 -38.47
CA LEU A 686 -14.04 -20.28 -39.76
C LEU A 686 -12.98 -19.18 -39.79
N ILE A 687 -12.70 -18.55 -38.65
CA ILE A 687 -11.70 -17.48 -38.54
C ILE A 687 -10.29 -18.06 -38.45
N GLY A 688 -10.11 -19.16 -37.73
CA GLY A 688 -8.80 -19.76 -37.49
C GLY A 688 -8.27 -20.57 -38.66
#